data_AF-A0A1N6Y3H1-F1
#
_entry.id   AF-A0A1N6Y3H1-F1
#
_cell.length_a   1.000
_cell.length_b   1.000
_cell.length_c   1.000
_cell.angle_alpha   90.00
_cell.angle_beta   90.00
_cell.angle_gamma   90.00
#
_symmetry.space_group_name_H-M   'P 1'
#
loop_
_entity.id
_entity.type
_entity.pdbx_description
1 polymer ?
#
loop_
_entity_poly.entity_id
_entity_poly.type
_entity_poly.pdbx_seq_one_letter_code
_entity_poly.pdbx_strand_id
1 'polypeptide(L)'
;MKMPVLGSTQAPITGRPLDMLATDTAAVRAIAQAAVSVELFTIPLYMATMYSIQGTHQINSQGIRYYEGRQWPGMGTTAKPETPEQKAFNVIFSVFIQEMLHLQMAANLSTAIGAAPCFTGSELQSLEHGWTCYGKDCTVIPHIVDLQDTSGYRHVRVNLEELNGNQCDLFLAIEQPEQQARGQLAEFDKHNHTKYFPDVPFEGWTPGKHVHDLPLFGTIGYMYECYARYISIEYDDGITLWQKLFVNHSVQQDMFNSKGKGHELAEFPKFDTCFGLDDQDGGQIRSFNKAIDMMAAITDQGEGSDTAITRYRRRLQAQLMAVKPDYREDLAALKADYPSYTNDGKEAESRDAHARHDSAAYDHYERFGQVKDMLPVKTWPQWHREGHRWTEKMLTNERYNPLTAPKNIPAPEQVAGALNRLKDRSDTLTMLSTVATGAIYGITSVLDTYWQKQKTAFPYPSMVGAGDRMAICWAVLGQAPNLATGVPKVEKDVLYHACQGMHLAGEASDTCAALAVYHTCKGSNGCHAQGGCGFAQLDAGGSNCGHGVKAAAVADNLCGVPTGPYSAPSDNKCGGFGGCAVPISASQLYPNTTKKTPPQAATMVLYDFGPAPEHHNLPLDETMSFSLGDSVYDKAWEAYGKVMAARGTPVGAPPPPTDLRLALPPST
;
A
#
# COMPACT_ATOMS: atom_id res chain seq x y z
N MET A 1 33.48 8.30 18.22
CA MET A 1 33.73 9.65 18.75
C MET A 1 32.50 10.48 18.40
N LYS A 2 31.66 10.87 19.36
CA LYS A 2 30.43 11.65 19.08
C LYS A 2 30.83 13.09 18.71
N MET A 3 30.84 13.38 17.42
CA MET A 3 30.97 14.74 16.89
C MET A 3 29.64 15.50 17.03
N PRO A 4 29.63 16.85 17.06
CA PRO A 4 28.43 17.63 17.34
C PRO A 4 27.39 17.48 16.23
N VAL A 5 26.12 17.45 16.64
CA VAL A 5 24.92 17.52 15.81
C VAL A 5 24.94 18.80 14.98
N LEU A 6 24.96 18.68 13.65
CA LEU A 6 24.68 19.78 12.73
C LEU A 6 23.23 19.65 12.26
N GLY A 7 22.36 20.35 12.99
CA GLY A 7 20.99 20.73 12.68
C GLY A 7 20.80 22.08 13.37
N SER A 8 20.19 23.08 12.72
CA SER A 8 20.58 24.49 12.89
C SER A 8 20.55 25.05 14.34
N THR A 9 21.51 25.90 14.69
CA THR A 9 21.53 26.73 15.92
C THR A 9 20.55 27.91 15.85
N GLN A 10 19.48 27.81 15.06
CA GLN A 10 18.63 28.96 14.74
C GLN A 10 17.72 29.30 15.90
N ALA A 11 17.66 30.60 16.20
CA ALA A 11 16.83 31.12 17.28
C ALA A 11 15.34 30.83 17.01
N PRO A 12 14.54 30.59 18.06
CA PRO A 12 13.09 30.57 17.94
C PRO A 12 12.56 31.80 17.21
N ILE A 13 11.56 31.62 16.34
CA ILE A 13 10.91 32.72 15.64
C ILE A 13 9.77 33.21 16.54
N THR A 14 9.96 34.37 17.17
CA THR A 14 9.00 35.02 18.06
C THR A 14 8.67 36.43 17.56
N GLY A 15 7.49 36.95 17.89
CA GLY A 15 7.08 38.27 17.44
C GLY A 15 6.89 38.35 15.92
N ARG A 16 6.36 37.28 15.32
CA ARG A 16 6.02 37.30 13.90
C ARG A 16 4.73 38.14 13.70
N PRO A 17 4.71 39.09 12.76
CA PRO A 17 3.52 39.89 12.48
C PRO A 17 2.30 39.04 12.11
N LEU A 18 1.13 39.40 12.62
CA LEU A 18 -0.12 38.66 12.40
C LEU A 18 -0.59 38.66 10.94
N ASP A 19 -0.21 39.66 10.15
CA ASP A 19 -0.52 39.71 8.71
C ASP A 19 0.24 38.63 7.91
N MET A 20 1.27 38.01 8.49
CA MET A 20 1.99 36.88 7.91
C MET A 20 1.28 35.53 8.13
N LEU A 21 0.20 35.47 8.92
CA LEU A 21 -0.48 34.22 9.27
C LEU A 21 -0.95 33.43 8.04
N ALA A 22 -1.56 34.11 7.07
CA ALA A 22 -2.02 33.45 5.84
C ALA A 22 -0.85 32.89 5.02
N THR A 23 0.27 33.60 4.99
CA THR A 23 1.50 33.18 4.30
C THR A 23 2.09 31.93 4.95
N ASP A 24 2.24 31.93 6.27
CA ASP A 24 2.80 30.77 6.98
C ASP A 24 1.86 29.57 6.97
N THR A 25 0.54 29.80 7.01
CA THR A 25 -0.48 28.76 6.85
C THR A 25 -0.36 28.08 5.49
N ALA A 26 -0.18 28.85 4.42
CA ALA A 26 0.02 28.28 3.09
C ALA A 26 1.32 27.46 3.00
N ALA A 27 2.41 27.97 3.59
CA ALA A 27 3.70 27.27 3.58
C ALA A 27 3.65 25.95 4.35
N VAL A 28 3.13 25.95 5.58
CA VAL A 28 3.10 24.75 6.42
C VAL A 28 2.16 23.67 5.85
N ARG A 29 1.06 24.06 5.21
CA ARG A 29 0.16 23.12 4.52
C ARG A 29 0.80 22.55 3.25
N ALA A 30 1.57 23.36 2.53
CA ALA A 30 2.35 22.87 1.39
C ALA A 30 3.39 21.83 1.84
N ILE A 31 4.13 22.09 2.93
CA ILE A 31 5.08 21.12 3.51
C ILE A 31 4.36 19.84 3.96
N ALA A 32 3.19 19.96 4.59
CA ALA A 32 2.40 18.79 5.01
C ALA A 32 1.99 17.92 3.82
N GLN A 33 1.63 18.52 2.68
CA GLN A 33 1.36 17.76 1.45
C GLN A 33 2.64 17.18 0.84
N ALA A 34 3.77 17.90 0.86
CA ALA A 34 5.06 17.37 0.40
C ALA A 34 5.48 16.13 1.21
N ALA A 35 5.26 16.15 2.53
CA ALA A 35 5.46 15.00 3.39
C ALA A 35 4.61 13.80 2.95
N VAL A 36 3.29 13.97 2.80
CA VAL A 36 2.43 12.90 2.27
C VAL A 36 2.90 12.40 0.90
N SER A 37 3.35 13.29 0.02
CA SER A 37 3.81 12.94 -1.32
C SER A 37 5.10 12.12 -1.32
N VAL A 38 6.10 12.46 -0.50
CA VAL A 38 7.37 11.71 -0.47
C VAL A 38 7.17 10.31 0.12
N GLU A 39 6.43 10.18 1.22
CA GLU A 39 6.12 8.87 1.83
C GLU A 39 5.26 7.99 0.90
N LEU A 40 4.36 8.59 0.11
CA LEU A 40 3.57 7.85 -0.88
C LEU A 40 4.41 7.39 -2.07
N PHE A 41 5.42 8.17 -2.45
CA PHE A 41 6.32 7.86 -3.55
C PHE A 41 7.26 6.69 -3.24
N THR A 42 7.74 6.53 -2.02
CA THR A 42 8.64 5.41 -1.68
C THR A 42 7.94 4.05 -1.75
N ILE A 43 6.64 3.99 -1.44
CA ILE A 43 5.84 2.75 -1.37
C ILE A 43 5.86 1.95 -2.69
N PRO A 44 5.43 2.47 -3.86
CA PRO A 44 5.53 1.74 -5.13
C PRO A 44 6.97 1.42 -5.55
N LEU A 45 7.92 2.31 -5.24
CA LEU A 45 9.33 2.16 -5.57
C LEU A 45 9.96 0.94 -4.86
N TYR A 46 9.80 0.87 -3.54
CA TYR A 46 10.33 -0.19 -2.70
C TYR A 46 9.62 -1.51 -2.99
N MET A 47 8.29 -1.48 -3.14
CA MET A 47 7.49 -2.65 -3.51
C MET A 47 7.90 -3.23 -4.87
N ALA A 48 8.04 -2.39 -5.90
CA ALA A 48 8.43 -2.86 -7.24
C ALA A 48 9.81 -3.53 -7.21
N THR A 49 10.78 -2.92 -6.53
CA THR A 49 12.14 -3.47 -6.43
C THR A 49 12.17 -4.77 -5.63
N MET A 50 11.47 -4.82 -4.49
CA MET A 50 11.36 -6.00 -3.64
C MET A 50 10.87 -7.23 -4.42
N TYR A 51 9.83 -7.05 -5.23
CA TYR A 51 9.26 -8.13 -6.04
C TYR A 51 10.07 -8.48 -7.29
N SER A 52 11.11 -7.72 -7.63
CA SER A 52 12.05 -8.09 -8.69
C SER A 52 12.96 -9.27 -8.30
N ILE A 53 13.12 -9.54 -7.00
CA ILE A 53 13.96 -10.62 -6.51
C ILE A 53 13.30 -11.97 -6.84
N GLN A 54 14.08 -12.87 -7.42
CA GLN A 54 13.57 -14.13 -7.96
C GLN A 54 13.18 -15.09 -6.84
N GLY A 55 11.97 -15.62 -6.90
CA GLY A 55 11.52 -16.63 -5.94
C GLY A 55 10.09 -17.06 -6.17
N THR A 56 9.66 -18.06 -5.40
CA THR A 56 8.28 -18.52 -5.35
C THR A 56 7.81 -18.54 -3.90
N HIS A 57 6.51 -18.50 -3.69
CA HIS A 57 5.92 -18.63 -2.37
C HIS A 57 4.77 -19.62 -2.37
N GLN A 58 4.41 -20.08 -1.18
CA GLN A 58 3.22 -20.86 -0.96
C GLN A 58 2.07 -20.00 -0.43
N ILE A 59 0.88 -20.35 -0.88
CA ILE A 59 -0.42 -19.89 -0.38
C ILE A 59 -0.94 -20.94 0.60
N ASN A 60 -1.07 -20.55 1.86
CA ASN A 60 -1.54 -21.39 2.95
C ASN A 60 -2.35 -20.58 3.96
N SER A 61 -3.18 -21.29 4.73
CA SER A 61 -4.03 -20.70 5.77
C SER A 61 -4.41 -21.77 6.79
N GLN A 62 -4.94 -21.35 7.93
CA GLN A 62 -5.31 -22.24 9.03
C GLN A 62 -6.27 -23.34 8.56
N GLY A 63 -5.85 -24.60 8.71
CA GLY A 63 -6.67 -25.76 8.37
C GLY A 63 -6.95 -25.96 6.87
N ILE A 64 -6.31 -25.20 5.99
CA ILE A 64 -6.43 -25.34 4.53
C ILE A 64 -5.32 -26.24 3.99
N ARG A 65 -5.71 -27.26 3.21
CA ARG A 65 -4.78 -28.24 2.61
C ARG A 65 -4.87 -28.36 1.09
N TYR A 66 -5.83 -27.69 0.44
CA TYR A 66 -6.07 -27.87 -0.99
C TYR A 66 -4.97 -27.26 -1.89
N TYR A 67 -4.06 -26.45 -1.35
CA TYR A 67 -2.86 -25.96 -2.04
C TYR A 67 -1.56 -26.61 -1.55
N GLU A 68 -1.66 -27.73 -0.82
CA GLU A 68 -0.50 -28.44 -0.29
C GLU A 68 0.50 -28.76 -1.41
N GLY A 69 1.73 -28.28 -1.23
CA GLY A 69 2.85 -28.46 -2.15
C GLY A 69 2.84 -27.60 -3.42
N ARG A 70 1.82 -26.78 -3.67
CA ARG A 70 1.83 -25.82 -4.79
C ARG A 70 2.66 -24.58 -4.46
N GLN A 71 3.29 -24.00 -5.48
CA GLN A 71 4.06 -22.76 -5.42
C GLN A 71 3.56 -21.78 -6.48
N TRP A 72 3.64 -20.48 -6.18
CA TRP A 72 3.31 -19.40 -7.12
C TRP A 72 4.48 -18.44 -7.33
N PRO A 73 4.55 -17.77 -8.49
CA PRO A 73 5.59 -16.79 -8.76
C PRO A 73 5.58 -15.63 -7.74
N GLY A 74 6.78 -15.12 -7.45
CA GLY A 74 6.99 -14.04 -6.49
C GLY A 74 7.53 -14.58 -5.17
N MET A 75 8.56 -13.96 -4.63
CA MET A 75 9.07 -14.29 -3.30
C MET A 75 8.11 -13.74 -2.23
N GLY A 76 8.03 -14.44 -1.10
CA GLY A 76 7.36 -13.98 0.11
C GLY A 76 8.35 -13.87 1.27
N THR A 77 7.90 -13.26 2.37
CA THR A 77 8.65 -13.18 3.62
C THR A 77 9.03 -14.58 4.13
N THR A 78 10.14 -14.66 4.87
CA THR A 78 10.62 -15.92 5.43
C THR A 78 10.98 -15.75 6.90
N ALA A 79 10.49 -16.63 7.79
CA ALA A 79 10.79 -16.54 9.22
C ALA A 79 12.27 -16.82 9.56
N LYS A 80 12.96 -17.58 8.71
CA LYS A 80 14.36 -17.95 8.83
C LYS A 80 15.06 -17.77 7.47
N PRO A 81 15.46 -16.54 7.10
CA PRO A 81 16.06 -16.29 5.79
C PRO A 81 17.48 -16.85 5.73
N GLU A 82 17.71 -17.82 4.84
CA GLU A 82 19.00 -18.51 4.68
C GLU A 82 19.81 -17.93 3.52
N THR A 83 19.16 -17.54 2.43
CA THR A 83 19.82 -17.00 1.22
C THR A 83 19.92 -15.46 1.23
N PRO A 84 20.85 -14.87 0.46
CA PRO A 84 20.90 -13.42 0.25
C PRO A 84 19.58 -12.84 -0.27
N GLU A 85 18.89 -13.54 -1.18
CA GLU A 85 17.58 -13.13 -1.72
C GLU A 85 16.53 -13.03 -0.62
N GLN A 86 16.42 -14.05 0.24
CA GLN A 86 15.46 -14.06 1.34
C GLN A 86 15.74 -12.96 2.37
N LYS A 87 17.03 -12.71 2.65
CA LYS A 87 17.45 -11.64 3.57
C LYS A 87 17.14 -10.27 2.98
N ALA A 88 17.52 -10.02 1.73
CA ALA A 88 17.23 -8.77 1.02
C ALA A 88 15.72 -8.52 0.94
N PHE A 89 14.92 -9.54 0.61
CA PHE A 89 13.46 -9.43 0.56
C PHE A 89 12.87 -9.05 1.92
N ASN A 90 13.25 -9.75 3.00
CA ASN A 90 12.77 -9.42 4.34
C ASN A 90 13.13 -7.99 4.77
N VAL A 91 14.35 -7.54 4.47
CA VAL A 91 14.81 -6.19 4.83
C VAL A 91 14.05 -5.11 4.05
N ILE A 92 13.88 -5.26 2.74
CA ILE A 92 13.10 -4.27 1.95
C ILE A 92 11.63 -4.31 2.37
N PHE A 93 11.08 -5.48 2.65
CA PHE A 93 9.71 -5.63 3.17
C PHE A 93 9.52 -4.88 4.49
N SER A 94 10.48 -4.95 5.43
CA SER A 94 10.36 -4.24 6.70
C SER A 94 10.34 -2.73 6.53
N VAL A 95 11.20 -2.19 5.64
CA VAL A 95 11.20 -0.76 5.29
C VAL A 95 9.89 -0.36 4.64
N PHE A 96 9.44 -1.10 3.62
CA PHE A 96 8.16 -0.86 2.94
C PHE A 96 6.96 -0.74 3.90
N ILE A 97 6.90 -1.56 4.95
CA ILE A 97 5.83 -1.45 5.95
C ILE A 97 6.00 -0.22 6.85
N GLN A 98 7.23 0.18 7.17
CA GLN A 98 7.49 1.42 7.93
C GLN A 98 7.15 2.67 7.10
N GLU A 99 7.37 2.68 5.78
CA GLU A 99 6.89 3.76 4.89
C GLU A 99 5.36 3.93 4.95
N MET A 100 4.62 2.83 5.04
CA MET A 100 3.16 2.89 5.21
C MET A 100 2.75 3.51 6.56
N LEU A 101 3.55 3.30 7.62
CA LEU A 101 3.39 3.97 8.92
C LEU A 101 3.71 5.47 8.81
N HIS A 102 4.76 5.84 8.09
CA HIS A 102 5.14 7.24 7.86
C HIS A 102 4.06 7.99 7.11
N LEU A 103 3.51 7.41 6.04
CA LEU A 103 2.39 7.96 5.30
C LEU A 103 1.17 8.23 6.20
N GLN A 104 0.86 7.30 7.12
CA GLN A 104 -0.22 7.49 8.09
C GLN A 104 0.04 8.70 9.00
N MET A 105 1.25 8.79 9.57
CA MET A 105 1.61 9.89 10.45
C MET A 105 1.63 11.24 9.72
N ALA A 106 2.18 11.30 8.51
CA ALA A 106 2.17 12.50 7.67
C ALA A 106 0.74 12.98 7.37
N ALA A 107 -0.17 12.04 7.06
CA ALA A 107 -1.58 12.35 6.82
C ALA A 107 -2.31 12.81 8.10
N ASN A 108 -2.05 12.18 9.25
CA ASN A 108 -2.59 12.60 10.55
C ASN A 108 -2.10 13.99 10.97
N LEU A 109 -0.83 14.34 10.68
CA LEU A 109 -0.27 15.68 10.87
C LEU A 109 -0.98 16.71 9.97
N SER A 110 -1.24 16.37 8.70
CA SER A 110 -1.97 17.22 7.76
C SER A 110 -3.38 17.54 8.25
N THR A 111 -4.15 16.53 8.67
CA THR A 111 -5.52 16.75 9.16
C THR A 111 -5.55 17.55 10.45
N ALA A 112 -4.56 17.40 11.32
CA ALA A 112 -4.44 18.14 12.56
C ALA A 112 -4.26 19.66 12.36
N ILE A 113 -3.72 20.12 11.23
CA ILE A 113 -3.64 21.55 10.85
C ILE A 113 -4.77 22.00 9.91
N GLY A 114 -5.83 21.19 9.81
CA GLY A 114 -7.01 21.46 9.00
C GLY A 114 -6.77 21.36 7.48
N ALA A 115 -5.76 20.61 7.04
CA ALA A 115 -5.54 20.31 5.63
C ALA A 115 -6.00 18.89 5.29
N ALA A 116 -6.63 18.73 4.13
CA ALA A 116 -6.98 17.41 3.60
C ALA A 116 -5.81 16.89 2.75
N PRO A 117 -5.16 15.78 3.16
CA PRO A 117 -4.09 15.19 2.37
C PRO A 117 -4.64 14.63 1.04
N CYS A 118 -3.88 14.82 -0.04
CA CYS A 118 -4.19 14.32 -1.38
C CYS A 118 -3.19 13.23 -1.78
N PHE A 119 -3.69 12.11 -2.30
CA PHE A 119 -2.91 10.94 -2.73
C PHE A 119 -2.99 10.72 -4.25
N THR A 120 -3.84 11.48 -4.94
CA THR A 120 -3.98 11.50 -6.41
C THR A 120 -3.51 12.83 -7.02
N GLY A 121 -2.75 13.61 -6.25
CA GLY A 121 -2.30 14.95 -6.62
C GLY A 121 -1.24 14.97 -7.73
N SER A 122 -1.13 16.13 -8.38
CA SER A 122 -0.25 16.33 -9.53
C SER A 122 1.25 16.36 -9.20
N GLU A 123 1.59 16.30 -7.91
CA GLU A 123 2.95 16.21 -7.38
C GLU A 123 3.61 14.89 -7.79
N LEU A 124 2.81 13.83 -7.93
CA LEU A 124 3.30 12.48 -8.28
C LEU A 124 2.64 11.92 -9.53
N GLN A 125 1.46 12.41 -9.92
CA GLN A 125 0.62 11.80 -10.94
C GLN A 125 0.13 12.79 -12.02
N SER A 126 -0.18 12.30 -13.22
CA SER A 126 -0.85 13.07 -14.26
C SER A 126 -2.36 13.17 -14.02
N LEU A 127 -3.07 13.92 -14.85
CA LEU A 127 -4.55 13.98 -14.83
C LEU A 127 -5.21 12.63 -15.15
N GLU A 128 -4.48 11.75 -15.83
CA GLU A 128 -4.85 10.36 -16.11
C GLU A 128 -4.36 9.39 -15.03
N HIS A 129 -3.87 9.90 -13.90
CA HIS A 129 -3.36 9.12 -12.76
C HIS A 129 -2.15 8.23 -13.10
N GLY A 130 -1.38 8.62 -14.14
CA GLY A 130 -0.09 8.00 -14.44
C GLY A 130 1.01 8.62 -13.59
N TRP A 131 1.89 7.82 -13.01
CA TRP A 131 2.98 8.32 -12.17
C TRP A 131 4.03 9.05 -13.01
N THR A 132 4.30 10.31 -12.69
CA THR A 132 5.20 11.20 -13.44
C THR A 132 6.60 11.28 -12.81
N CYS A 133 6.74 10.88 -11.55
CA CYS A 133 8.00 10.92 -10.82
C CYS A 133 8.93 9.73 -11.11
N TYR A 134 8.46 8.67 -11.78
CA TYR A 134 9.30 7.55 -12.21
C TYR A 134 9.63 7.61 -13.69
N GLY A 135 10.89 7.38 -14.03
CA GLY A 135 11.31 7.22 -15.41
C GLY A 135 12.83 7.18 -15.56
N LYS A 136 13.28 6.64 -16.69
CA LYS A 136 14.71 6.52 -17.04
C LYS A 136 15.47 7.86 -17.06
N ASP A 137 14.75 8.97 -17.23
CA ASP A 137 15.31 10.32 -17.32
C ASP A 137 14.99 11.16 -16.07
N CYS A 138 14.24 10.61 -15.11
CA CYS A 138 13.88 11.30 -13.88
C CYS A 138 15.07 11.30 -12.91
N THR A 139 15.41 12.47 -12.37
CA THR A 139 16.54 12.65 -11.44
C THR A 139 16.12 13.26 -10.11
N VAL A 140 14.87 13.72 -9.99
CA VAL A 140 14.38 14.41 -8.81
C VAL A 140 13.63 13.42 -7.91
N ILE A 141 14.14 13.24 -6.69
CA ILE A 141 13.35 12.64 -5.61
C ILE A 141 12.30 13.68 -5.22
N PRO A 142 10.99 13.37 -5.29
CA PRO A 142 9.92 14.36 -5.08
C PRO A 142 10.12 15.19 -3.82
N HIS A 143 10.14 16.52 -3.98
CA HIS A 143 10.39 17.52 -2.93
C HIS A 143 11.75 17.48 -2.23
N ILE A 144 12.58 16.45 -2.43
CA ILE A 144 13.83 16.28 -1.67
C ILE A 144 15.02 16.83 -2.44
N VAL A 145 15.47 16.14 -3.48
CA VAL A 145 16.75 16.49 -4.13
C VAL A 145 16.74 16.16 -5.62
N ASP A 146 17.42 17.00 -6.41
CA ASP A 146 17.80 16.62 -7.76
C ASP A 146 19.15 15.92 -7.70
N LEU A 147 19.17 14.63 -8.04
CA LEU A 147 20.35 13.79 -7.94
C LEU A 147 21.49 14.28 -8.85
N GLN A 148 21.20 15.09 -9.89
CA GLN A 148 22.22 15.74 -10.72
C GLN A 148 23.10 16.74 -9.95
N ASP A 149 22.57 17.33 -8.88
CA ASP A 149 23.29 18.33 -8.09
C ASP A 149 24.14 17.71 -6.96
N THR A 150 23.98 16.40 -6.72
CA THR A 150 24.81 15.64 -5.76
C THR A 150 26.17 15.30 -6.35
N SER A 151 27.19 15.05 -5.52
CA SER A 151 28.50 14.61 -6.00
C SER A 151 28.58 13.11 -6.32
N GLY A 152 27.77 12.30 -5.64
CA GLY A 152 27.87 10.84 -5.61
C GLY A 152 26.69 10.09 -6.22
N TYR A 153 25.58 10.76 -6.56
CA TYR A 153 24.38 10.11 -7.11
C TYR A 153 23.96 10.64 -8.49
N ARG A 154 24.82 11.37 -9.22
CA ARG A 154 24.49 11.91 -10.57
C ARG A 154 24.12 10.84 -11.60
N HIS A 155 24.62 9.62 -11.41
CA HIS A 155 24.30 8.47 -12.26
C HIS A 155 22.93 7.87 -11.95
N VAL A 156 22.39 8.13 -10.76
CA VAL A 156 21.14 7.54 -10.28
C VAL A 156 19.95 8.16 -11.00
N ARG A 157 18.95 7.33 -11.27
CA ARG A 157 17.66 7.73 -11.84
C ARG A 157 16.54 7.29 -10.93
N VAL A 158 15.52 8.13 -10.83
CA VAL A 158 14.31 7.84 -10.07
C VAL A 158 13.41 6.99 -10.94
N ASN A 159 13.53 5.67 -10.82
CA ASN A 159 12.86 4.72 -11.69
C ASN A 159 12.50 3.43 -10.94
N LEU A 160 11.54 2.68 -11.49
CA LEU A 160 11.21 1.34 -11.00
C LEU A 160 12.13 0.32 -11.68
N GLU A 161 13.09 -0.21 -10.93
CA GLU A 161 14.07 -1.16 -11.47
C GLU A 161 14.18 -2.43 -10.63
N GLU A 162 14.92 -3.40 -11.16
CA GLU A 162 15.29 -4.57 -10.38
C GLU A 162 16.24 -4.23 -9.24
N LEU A 163 16.33 -5.09 -8.23
CA LEU A 163 17.29 -4.92 -7.16
C LEU A 163 18.72 -5.05 -7.71
N ASN A 164 19.35 -3.90 -7.91
CA ASN A 164 20.69 -3.74 -8.46
C ASN A 164 21.42 -2.58 -7.76
N GLY A 165 22.68 -2.33 -8.14
CA GLY A 165 23.48 -1.27 -7.52
C GLY A 165 22.89 0.14 -7.66
N ASN A 166 22.34 0.47 -8.83
CA ASN A 166 21.69 1.76 -9.07
C ASN A 166 20.44 1.94 -8.19
N GLN A 167 19.65 0.89 -8.04
CA GLN A 167 18.44 0.92 -7.21
C GLN A 167 18.78 1.01 -5.72
N CYS A 168 19.83 0.33 -5.25
CA CYS A 168 20.34 0.51 -3.89
C CYS A 168 20.91 1.93 -3.67
N ASP A 169 21.58 2.51 -4.67
CA ASP A 169 22.06 3.91 -4.58
C ASP A 169 20.88 4.89 -4.49
N LEU A 170 19.78 4.64 -5.21
CA LEU A 170 18.55 5.43 -5.09
C LEU A 170 17.97 5.33 -3.67
N PHE A 171 17.88 4.12 -3.11
CA PHE A 171 17.38 3.93 -1.74
C PHE A 171 18.23 4.67 -0.71
N LEU A 172 19.57 4.56 -0.83
CA LEU A 172 20.50 5.28 0.04
C LEU A 172 20.46 6.79 -0.15
N ALA A 173 20.07 7.29 -1.32
CA ALA A 173 19.89 8.71 -1.58
C ALA A 173 18.58 9.25 -0.98
N ILE A 174 17.51 8.45 -0.98
CA ILE A 174 16.23 8.80 -0.36
C ILE A 174 16.39 8.89 1.16
N GLU A 175 16.96 7.86 1.78
CA GLU A 175 17.11 7.75 3.24
C GLU A 175 18.39 8.42 3.77
N GLN A 176 19.05 9.27 2.97
CA GLN A 176 20.38 9.77 3.31
C GLN A 176 20.37 10.64 4.58
N PRO A 177 21.21 10.35 5.60
CA PRO A 177 21.33 11.23 6.76
C PRO A 177 21.83 12.63 6.38
N GLU A 178 21.24 13.67 6.98
CA GLU A 178 21.50 15.08 6.63
C GLU A 178 22.98 15.46 6.52
N GLN A 179 23.83 15.03 7.47
CA GLN A 179 25.25 15.36 7.42
C GLN A 179 25.91 14.86 6.12
N GLN A 180 25.54 13.68 5.67
CA GLN A 180 26.06 13.11 4.43
C GLN A 180 25.50 13.85 3.21
N ALA A 181 24.20 14.17 3.21
CA ALA A 181 23.55 14.94 2.14
C ALA A 181 24.17 16.33 1.96
N ARG A 182 24.47 17.04 3.07
CA ARG A 182 25.22 18.31 3.03
C ARG A 182 26.60 18.15 2.40
N GLY A 183 27.30 17.04 2.69
CA GLY A 183 28.55 16.70 2.02
C GLY A 183 28.39 16.47 0.51
N GLN A 184 27.32 15.77 0.10
CA GLN A 184 27.00 15.51 -1.30
C GLN A 184 26.66 16.77 -2.09
N LEU A 185 26.03 17.74 -1.44
CA LEU A 185 25.55 18.99 -2.04
C LEU A 185 26.53 20.16 -1.86
N ALA A 186 27.66 19.98 -1.18
CA ALA A 186 28.56 21.06 -0.76
C ALA A 186 29.05 21.95 -1.92
N GLU A 187 29.34 21.38 -3.10
CA GLU A 187 29.74 22.18 -4.26
C GLU A 187 28.58 23.01 -4.83
N PHE A 188 27.36 22.46 -4.85
CA PHE A 188 26.17 23.20 -5.27
C PHE A 188 25.82 24.31 -4.28
N ASP A 189 25.89 24.00 -2.98
CA ASP A 189 25.56 24.88 -1.86
C ASP A 189 26.40 26.17 -1.87
N LYS A 190 27.66 26.11 -2.32
CA LYS A 190 28.53 27.28 -2.53
C LYS A 190 27.95 28.30 -3.53
N HIS A 191 27.09 27.87 -4.44
CA HIS A 191 26.52 28.71 -5.50
C HIS A 191 25.09 29.13 -5.18
N ASN A 192 24.31 28.23 -4.58
CA ASN A 192 22.92 28.51 -4.20
C ASN A 192 22.51 27.70 -2.95
N HIS A 193 22.73 28.29 -1.77
CA HIS A 193 22.45 27.62 -0.50
C HIS A 193 20.96 27.43 -0.18
N THR A 194 20.06 28.18 -0.84
CA THR A 194 18.63 28.17 -0.49
C THR A 194 17.82 27.11 -1.24
N LYS A 195 18.39 26.46 -2.26
CA LYS A 195 17.65 25.46 -3.06
C LYS A 195 17.25 24.22 -2.26
N TYR A 196 18.17 23.71 -1.45
CA TYR A 196 18.04 22.44 -0.72
C TYR A 196 17.97 22.61 0.79
N PHE A 197 18.51 23.70 1.32
CA PHE A 197 18.47 24.00 2.75
C PHE A 197 17.85 25.38 3.00
N PRO A 198 16.59 25.60 2.55
CA PRO A 198 15.91 26.88 2.72
C PRO A 198 15.75 27.26 4.20
N ASP A 199 15.79 28.56 4.49
CA ASP A 199 15.44 29.08 5.81
C ASP A 199 13.92 29.20 5.99
N VAL A 200 13.45 28.98 7.22
CA VAL A 200 12.07 29.26 7.63
C VAL A 200 12.02 30.63 8.31
N PRO A 201 11.06 31.51 7.94
CA PRO A 201 10.07 31.34 6.89
C PRO A 201 10.65 31.45 5.48
N PHE A 202 10.10 30.70 4.53
CA PHE A 202 10.57 30.67 3.14
C PHE A 202 10.53 32.04 2.48
N GLU A 203 11.64 32.41 1.87
CA GLU A 203 11.81 33.69 1.18
C GLU A 203 10.80 33.84 0.03
N GLY A 204 10.12 35.00 -0.01
CA GLY A 204 9.14 35.30 -1.05
C GLY A 204 7.92 34.37 -1.08
N TRP A 205 7.64 33.61 0.00
CA TRP A 205 6.40 32.85 0.08
C TRP A 205 5.19 33.77 0.20
N THR A 206 4.07 33.39 -0.42
CA THR A 206 2.82 34.16 -0.37
C THR A 206 1.64 33.22 -0.16
N PRO A 207 0.46 33.72 0.27
CA PRO A 207 -0.71 32.87 0.49
C PRO A 207 -1.23 32.14 -0.76
N GLY A 208 -0.85 32.60 -1.97
CA GLY A 208 -1.23 31.98 -3.23
C GLY A 208 -0.27 30.89 -3.72
N LYS A 209 0.86 30.65 -3.02
CA LYS A 209 1.77 29.56 -3.32
C LYS A 209 1.30 28.25 -2.70
N HIS A 210 1.72 27.15 -3.30
CA HIS A 210 1.24 25.79 -3.06
C HIS A 210 2.41 24.81 -3.15
N VAL A 211 2.16 23.52 -2.91
CA VAL A 211 3.19 22.47 -2.84
C VAL A 211 4.15 22.43 -4.05
N HIS A 212 3.69 22.83 -5.25
CA HIS A 212 4.52 22.94 -6.46
C HIS A 212 5.53 24.10 -6.44
N ASP A 213 5.34 25.10 -5.57
CA ASP A 213 6.22 26.26 -5.43
C ASP A 213 7.26 26.08 -4.30
N LEU A 214 7.23 24.95 -3.59
CA LEU A 214 8.17 24.68 -2.52
C LEU A 214 9.61 24.64 -3.07
N PRO A 215 10.59 25.12 -2.27
CA PRO A 215 11.98 24.71 -2.49
C PRO A 215 12.10 23.18 -2.33
N LEU A 216 13.25 22.65 -2.75
CA LEU A 216 13.60 21.27 -2.45
C LEU A 216 14.21 21.19 -1.04
N PHE A 217 14.21 20.01 -0.44
CA PHE A 217 14.74 19.74 0.90
C PHE A 217 15.84 18.69 0.80
N GLY A 218 17.10 19.04 1.05
CA GLY A 218 18.25 18.16 0.81
C GLY A 218 18.17 16.77 1.48
N THR A 219 17.27 16.61 2.45
CA THR A 219 16.85 15.34 3.07
C THR A 219 15.37 15.40 3.49
N ILE A 220 14.75 14.23 3.70
CA ILE A 220 13.40 14.11 4.29
C ILE A 220 13.40 14.70 5.71
N GLY A 221 14.47 14.46 6.48
CA GLY A 221 14.70 15.01 7.80
C GLY A 221 14.71 16.53 7.83
N TYR A 222 15.36 17.17 6.85
CA TYR A 222 15.37 18.63 6.76
C TYR A 222 14.00 19.21 6.37
N MET A 223 13.21 18.49 5.55
CA MET A 223 11.82 18.86 5.27
C MET A 223 10.98 18.85 6.56
N TYR A 224 11.09 17.79 7.36
CA TYR A 224 10.41 17.73 8.66
C TYR A 224 10.93 18.75 9.67
N GLU A 225 12.22 19.13 9.61
CA GLU A 225 12.76 20.23 10.42
C GLU A 225 12.12 21.57 10.03
N CYS A 226 11.95 21.83 8.72
CA CYS A 226 11.23 23.00 8.23
C CYS A 226 9.77 22.99 8.71
N TYR A 227 9.10 21.83 8.67
CA TYR A 227 7.74 21.67 9.18
C TYR A 227 7.68 22.01 10.68
N ALA A 228 8.52 21.38 11.50
CA ALA A 228 8.61 21.61 12.93
C ALA A 228 8.89 23.09 13.26
N ARG A 229 9.75 23.75 12.49
CA ARG A 229 10.07 25.17 12.65
C ARG A 229 8.88 26.07 12.33
N TYR A 230 8.14 25.80 11.26
CA TYR A 230 6.92 26.55 10.91
C TYR A 230 5.85 26.45 12.00
N ILE A 231 5.52 25.25 12.47
CA ILE A 231 4.48 25.08 13.51
C ILE A 231 4.88 25.71 14.85
N SER A 232 6.18 25.92 15.07
CA SER A 232 6.75 26.55 16.26
C SER A 232 6.77 28.09 16.25
N ILE A 233 6.50 28.72 15.11
CA ILE A 233 6.48 30.19 14.97
C ILE A 233 5.50 30.79 15.97
N GLU A 234 5.96 31.75 16.78
CA GLU A 234 5.14 32.56 17.69
C GLU A 234 4.89 33.96 17.11
N TYR A 235 3.62 34.38 17.13
CA TYR A 235 3.20 35.68 16.62
C TYR A 235 3.22 36.77 17.69
N ASP A 236 3.03 38.03 17.28
CA ASP A 236 2.98 39.20 18.19
C ASP A 236 1.90 39.11 19.28
N ASP A 237 0.88 38.26 19.09
CA ASP A 237 -0.15 37.99 20.11
C ASP A 237 0.22 36.86 21.09
N GLY A 238 1.44 36.33 21.00
CA GLY A 238 1.95 35.25 21.85
C GLY A 238 1.36 33.87 21.53
N ILE A 239 0.61 33.74 20.44
CA ILE A 239 0.04 32.46 19.99
C ILE A 239 0.90 31.90 18.88
N THR A 240 1.19 30.60 18.92
CA THR A 240 1.98 29.91 17.90
C THR A 240 1.17 29.48 16.67
N LEU A 241 1.82 29.26 15.53
CA LEU A 241 1.15 28.79 14.31
C LEU A 241 0.40 27.48 14.56
N TRP A 242 1.01 26.54 15.30
CA TRP A 242 0.33 25.31 15.72
C TRP A 242 -0.98 25.59 16.48
N GLN A 243 -0.95 26.48 17.49
CA GLN A 243 -2.16 26.85 18.24
C GLN A 243 -3.24 27.48 17.35
N LYS A 244 -2.85 28.25 16.32
CA LYS A 244 -3.79 28.87 15.39
C LYS A 244 -4.42 27.88 14.42
N LEU A 245 -3.73 26.78 14.10
CA LEU A 245 -4.16 25.81 13.09
C LEU A 245 -4.71 24.50 13.64
N PHE A 246 -4.39 24.16 14.89
CA PHE A 246 -4.75 22.86 15.44
C PHE A 246 -6.26 22.65 15.47
N VAL A 247 -6.71 21.55 14.85
CA VAL A 247 -8.11 21.16 14.78
C VAL A 247 -8.38 20.03 15.77
N ASN A 248 -9.00 20.39 16.89
CA ASN A 248 -9.54 19.40 17.81
C ASN A 248 -10.53 18.48 17.08
N HIS A 249 -10.46 17.19 17.36
CA HIS A 249 -11.29 16.14 16.76
C HIS A 249 -11.18 16.08 15.24
N SER A 250 -10.03 16.49 14.67
CA SER A 250 -9.69 16.19 13.29
C SER A 250 -9.76 14.68 13.02
N VAL A 251 -9.98 14.31 11.76
CA VAL A 251 -10.00 12.90 11.37
C VAL A 251 -8.61 12.32 11.57
N GLN A 252 -8.53 11.25 12.36
CA GLN A 252 -7.29 10.54 12.68
C GLN A 252 -7.45 9.07 12.29
N GLN A 253 -6.43 8.49 11.68
CA GLN A 253 -6.47 7.09 11.24
C GLN A 253 -5.29 6.33 11.83
N ASP A 254 -5.57 5.13 12.30
CA ASP A 254 -4.55 4.26 12.89
C ASP A 254 -4.75 2.81 12.47
N MET A 255 -3.97 2.38 11.49
CA MET A 255 -3.98 1.00 11.02
C MET A 255 -3.11 0.09 11.89
N PHE A 256 -2.07 0.63 12.52
CA PHE A 256 -1.01 -0.15 13.16
C PHE A 256 -1.20 -0.32 14.67
N ASN A 257 -1.87 0.62 15.34
CA ASN A 257 -2.06 0.59 16.80
C ASN A 257 -3.53 0.41 17.21
N SER A 258 -4.48 0.51 16.27
CA SER A 258 -5.92 0.34 16.57
C SER A 258 -6.27 -1.11 16.89
N LYS A 259 -6.49 -1.40 18.16
CA LYS A 259 -6.85 -2.75 18.58
C LYS A 259 -8.24 -3.17 18.11
N GLY A 260 -8.35 -4.37 17.56
CA GLY A 260 -9.58 -4.98 17.11
C GLY A 260 -9.48 -6.50 17.08
N LYS A 261 -10.59 -7.17 16.75
CA LYS A 261 -10.58 -8.63 16.59
C LYS A 261 -9.70 -9.02 15.40
N GLY A 262 -8.62 -9.77 15.65
CA GLY A 262 -7.62 -10.12 14.64
C GLY A 262 -6.48 -9.10 14.49
N HIS A 263 -6.44 -8.10 15.38
CA HIS A 263 -5.34 -7.16 15.57
C HIS A 263 -5.38 -6.72 17.05
N GLU A 264 -5.10 -7.66 17.95
CA GLU A 264 -5.44 -7.52 19.38
C GLU A 264 -4.45 -6.63 20.15
N LEU A 265 -3.25 -6.49 19.60
CA LEU A 265 -2.14 -5.75 20.16
C LEU A 265 -1.77 -4.60 19.22
N ALA A 266 -1.24 -3.52 19.79
CA ALA A 266 -0.72 -2.43 18.99
C ALA A 266 0.66 -2.85 18.46
N GLU A 267 0.91 -2.69 17.17
CA GLU A 267 2.19 -3.06 16.56
C GLU A 267 3.33 -2.15 17.05
N PHE A 268 3.05 -0.87 17.32
CA PHE A 268 4.00 0.11 17.86
C PHE A 268 3.54 0.60 19.25
N PRO A 269 3.53 -0.27 20.28
CA PRO A 269 2.82 0.00 21.54
C PRO A 269 3.42 1.12 22.40
N LYS A 270 4.63 1.57 22.09
CA LYS A 270 5.36 2.60 22.83
C LYS A 270 5.31 3.97 22.17
N PHE A 271 4.65 4.06 21.01
CA PHE A 271 4.57 5.27 20.23
C PHE A 271 3.19 5.39 19.60
N ASP A 272 2.50 6.47 19.96
CA ASP A 272 1.14 6.72 19.51
C ASP A 272 1.13 7.67 18.32
N THR A 273 0.52 7.18 17.26
CA THR A 273 0.50 7.68 15.89
C THR A 273 -0.70 8.58 15.57
N CYS A 274 -1.54 8.87 16.56
CA CYS A 274 -2.71 9.73 16.43
C CYS A 274 -2.74 10.84 17.49
N PHE A 275 -3.53 11.88 17.22
CA PHE A 275 -3.94 12.84 18.24
C PHE A 275 -5.12 12.26 19.03
N GLY A 276 -4.84 11.70 20.22
CA GLY A 276 -5.84 11.10 21.11
C GLY A 276 -6.65 12.12 21.90
N LEU A 277 -7.50 11.67 22.82
CA LEU A 277 -8.33 12.55 23.66
C LEU A 277 -7.49 13.52 24.51
N ASP A 278 -6.36 13.06 25.03
CA ASP A 278 -5.46 13.88 25.84
C ASP A 278 -4.72 14.94 25.02
N ASP A 279 -4.66 14.79 23.69
CA ASP A 279 -4.05 15.73 22.78
C ASP A 279 -5.04 16.79 22.27
N GLN A 280 -6.32 16.74 22.65
CA GLN A 280 -7.34 17.71 22.23
C GLN A 280 -7.27 19.03 23.04
N ASP A 281 -6.06 19.55 23.20
CA ASP A 281 -5.74 20.68 24.08
C ASP A 281 -5.83 22.05 23.39
N GLY A 282 -6.34 22.11 22.15
CA GLY A 282 -6.41 23.36 21.39
C GLY A 282 -5.05 23.85 20.91
N GLY A 283 -4.13 22.93 20.58
CA GLY A 283 -2.81 23.26 20.05
C GLY A 283 -1.80 23.61 21.13
N GLN A 284 -2.03 23.22 22.38
CA GLN A 284 -1.12 23.50 23.49
C GLN A 284 0.01 22.46 23.52
N ILE A 285 0.60 22.25 24.69
CA ILE A 285 1.85 21.48 24.83
C ILE A 285 1.70 20.02 24.42
N ARG A 286 0.56 19.37 24.66
CA ARG A 286 0.38 17.93 24.41
C ARG A 286 0.27 17.65 22.92
N SER A 287 -0.66 18.31 22.23
CA SER A 287 -0.79 18.20 20.77
C SER A 287 0.49 18.63 20.06
N PHE A 288 1.11 19.72 20.48
CA PHE A 288 2.35 20.18 19.86
C PHE A 288 3.46 19.12 19.99
N ASN A 289 3.67 18.58 21.20
CA ASN A 289 4.67 17.56 21.43
C ASN A 289 4.34 16.25 20.69
N LYS A 290 3.06 15.88 20.57
CA LYS A 290 2.62 14.75 19.75
C LYS A 290 3.02 14.93 18.28
N ALA A 291 2.83 16.13 17.73
CA ALA A 291 3.25 16.42 16.35
C ALA A 291 4.77 16.25 16.18
N ILE A 292 5.56 16.81 17.10
CA ILE A 292 7.02 16.66 17.12
C ILE A 292 7.44 15.19 17.27
N ASP A 293 6.78 14.42 18.12
CA ASP A 293 7.09 13.00 18.33
C ASP A 293 6.82 12.17 17.07
N MET A 294 5.76 12.48 16.30
CA MET A 294 5.50 11.82 15.02
C MET A 294 6.56 12.15 13.97
N MET A 295 6.92 13.42 13.82
CA MET A 295 8.01 13.83 12.91
C MET A 295 9.36 13.21 13.31
N ALA A 296 9.62 13.11 14.62
CA ALA A 296 10.81 12.45 15.16
C ALA A 296 10.83 10.95 14.86
N ALA A 297 9.70 10.25 14.99
CA ALA A 297 9.62 8.82 14.70
C ALA A 297 9.89 8.51 13.22
N ILE A 298 9.35 9.33 12.30
CA ILE A 298 9.59 9.21 10.85
C ILE A 298 11.09 9.34 10.57
N THR A 299 11.71 10.42 11.05
CA THR A 299 13.12 10.73 10.79
C THR A 299 14.11 9.79 11.50
N ASP A 300 13.76 9.25 12.67
CA ASP A 300 14.55 8.21 13.34
C ASP A 300 14.54 6.89 12.55
N GLN A 301 13.36 6.47 12.07
CA GLN A 301 13.24 5.23 11.31
C GLN A 301 13.90 5.32 9.93
N GLY A 302 13.79 6.46 9.23
CA GLY A 302 14.40 6.67 7.91
C GLY A 302 15.91 6.88 7.97
N GLU A 303 16.33 7.96 8.64
CA GLU A 303 17.70 8.49 8.57
C GLU A 303 18.55 8.25 9.84
N GLY A 304 17.97 7.63 10.87
CA GLY A 304 18.67 7.32 12.12
C GLY A 304 18.88 8.53 13.05
N SER A 305 18.12 9.61 12.88
CA SER A 305 18.25 10.81 13.72
C SER A 305 16.92 11.53 13.99
N ASP A 306 16.52 11.54 15.26
CA ASP A 306 15.41 12.34 15.80
C ASP A 306 15.83 13.73 16.31
N THR A 307 17.14 13.97 16.45
CA THR A 307 17.66 15.05 17.30
C THR A 307 17.35 16.46 16.80
N ALA A 308 17.29 16.65 15.48
CA ALA A 308 16.93 17.92 14.86
C ALA A 308 15.45 18.29 15.12
N ILE A 309 14.59 17.29 15.30
CA ILE A 309 13.15 17.46 15.50
C ILE A 309 12.80 17.55 16.99
N THR A 310 13.31 16.63 17.81
CA THR A 310 12.99 16.53 19.25
C THR A 310 13.36 17.78 20.05
N ARG A 311 14.29 18.61 19.55
CA ARG A 311 14.64 19.89 20.17
C ARG A 311 13.49 20.89 20.22
N TYR A 312 12.51 20.80 19.31
CA TYR A 312 11.35 21.68 19.30
C TYR A 312 10.35 21.33 20.41
N ARG A 313 10.44 20.12 20.97
CA ARG A 313 9.55 19.63 22.01
C ARG A 313 9.53 20.59 23.21
N ARG A 314 8.34 20.98 23.64
CA ARG A 314 8.12 21.89 24.76
C ARG A 314 8.22 21.13 26.07
N ARG A 315 8.89 21.71 27.07
CA ARG A 315 9.07 21.08 28.38
C ARG A 315 7.73 20.94 29.11
N LEU A 316 7.23 19.72 29.17
CA LEU A 316 6.52 19.23 30.36
C LEU A 316 7.58 18.99 31.44
N GLN A 317 7.32 19.24 32.73
CA GLN A 317 8.28 18.87 33.77
C GLN A 317 8.67 17.38 33.62
N ALA A 318 9.95 17.16 33.31
CA ALA A 318 10.64 15.88 33.10
C ALA A 318 10.11 14.97 31.99
N GLN A 319 10.83 14.90 30.87
CA GLN A 319 11.37 13.65 30.31
C GLN A 319 12.27 13.95 29.09
N LEU A 320 13.56 13.64 29.23
CA LEU A 320 14.53 13.63 28.14
C LEU A 320 14.39 12.28 27.40
N MET A 321 14.30 12.33 26.07
CA MET A 321 14.38 11.15 25.21
C MET A 321 15.68 11.26 24.41
N ALA A 322 16.55 10.28 24.60
CA ALA A 322 17.55 9.88 23.63
C ALA A 322 16.90 8.83 22.71
N VAL A 323 17.51 8.51 21.56
CA VAL A 323 17.14 7.36 20.71
C VAL A 323 16.79 6.15 21.58
N LYS A 324 15.54 5.69 21.53
CA LYS A 324 15.00 4.68 22.43
C LYS A 324 14.29 3.56 21.66
N PRO A 325 14.19 2.35 22.25
CA PRO A 325 13.33 1.24 21.81
C PRO A 325 11.82 1.56 21.63
N ASP A 326 11.44 2.83 21.50
CA ASP A 326 10.08 3.36 21.62
C ASP A 326 9.40 3.53 20.24
N TYR A 327 10.16 3.72 19.15
CA TYR A 327 9.62 3.80 17.78
C TYR A 327 9.74 2.48 17.01
N ARG A 328 9.74 1.33 17.69
CA ARG A 328 9.91 0.03 17.04
C ARG A 328 8.67 -0.83 17.21
N GLU A 329 8.46 -1.68 16.22
CA GLU A 329 7.46 -2.73 16.29
C GLU A 329 7.68 -3.70 17.45
N ASP A 330 6.59 -4.23 17.99
CA ASP A 330 6.60 -5.27 19.00
C ASP A 330 6.44 -6.66 18.37
N LEU A 331 7.42 -7.54 18.60
CA LEU A 331 7.42 -8.88 18.02
C LEU A 331 6.21 -9.72 18.45
N ALA A 332 5.72 -9.55 19.69
CA ALA A 332 4.58 -10.32 20.18
C ALA A 332 3.28 -9.85 19.52
N ALA A 333 3.10 -8.54 19.34
CA ALA A 333 2.01 -7.97 18.55
C ALA A 333 2.03 -8.50 17.12
N LEU A 334 3.18 -8.40 16.44
CA LEU A 334 3.33 -8.89 15.07
C LEU A 334 3.05 -10.40 14.94
N LYS A 335 3.48 -11.22 15.89
CA LYS A 335 3.20 -12.67 15.87
C LYS A 335 1.71 -12.97 16.04
N ALA A 336 0.99 -12.16 16.82
CA ALA A 336 -0.45 -12.31 17.01
C ALA A 336 -1.23 -11.90 15.75
N ASP A 337 -0.79 -10.83 15.09
CA ASP A 337 -1.53 -10.20 13.99
C ASP A 337 -1.25 -10.86 12.64
N TYR A 338 -0.05 -11.42 12.46
CA TYR A 338 0.40 -12.04 11.21
C TYR A 338 0.77 -13.53 11.39
N PRO A 339 -0.17 -14.41 11.79
CA PRO A 339 0.12 -15.83 11.94
C PRO A 339 0.51 -16.44 10.60
N SER A 340 1.47 -17.36 10.60
CA SER A 340 1.86 -18.13 9.42
C SER A 340 1.49 -19.60 9.59
N TYR A 341 1.35 -20.28 8.46
CA TYR A 341 0.98 -21.69 8.42
C TYR A 341 1.94 -22.50 7.56
N THR A 342 2.02 -23.79 7.85
CA THR A 342 2.73 -24.80 7.06
C THR A 342 1.91 -25.20 5.82
N ASN A 343 2.53 -26.00 4.93
CA ASN A 343 1.88 -26.54 3.73
C ASN A 343 0.54 -27.26 4.00
N ASP A 344 0.39 -27.87 5.17
CA ASP A 344 -0.80 -28.62 5.59
C ASP A 344 -1.72 -27.81 6.55
N GLY A 345 -1.52 -26.50 6.63
CA GLY A 345 -2.41 -25.58 7.35
C GLY A 345 -2.25 -25.59 8.88
N LYS A 346 -1.16 -26.17 9.40
CA LYS A 346 -0.78 -26.07 10.83
C LYS A 346 -0.03 -24.78 11.10
N GLU A 347 -0.12 -24.26 12.32
CA GLU A 347 0.65 -23.08 12.75
C GLU A 347 2.15 -23.24 12.48
N ALA A 348 2.79 -22.12 12.11
CA ALA A 348 4.21 -21.98 11.86
C ALA A 348 4.71 -20.66 12.46
N GLU A 349 6.04 -20.50 12.53
CA GLU A 349 6.64 -19.22 12.89
C GLU A 349 6.18 -18.12 11.90
N SER A 350 5.75 -16.98 12.44
CA SER A 350 5.26 -15.85 11.64
C SER A 350 6.36 -15.28 10.75
N ARG A 351 6.20 -15.45 9.44
CA ARG A 351 7.15 -14.96 8.44
C ARG A 351 7.22 -13.44 8.42
N ASP A 352 6.08 -12.78 8.49
CA ASP A 352 5.99 -11.31 8.49
C ASP A 352 6.51 -10.71 9.78
N ALA A 353 6.21 -11.31 10.94
CA ALA A 353 6.71 -10.80 12.21
C ALA A 353 8.24 -10.82 12.26
N HIS A 354 8.85 -11.91 11.79
CA HIS A 354 10.31 -12.03 11.70
C HIS A 354 10.90 -11.08 10.65
N ALA A 355 10.30 -10.99 9.46
CA ALA A 355 10.77 -10.07 8.41
C ALA A 355 10.77 -8.62 8.88
N ARG A 356 9.73 -8.19 9.59
CA ARG A 356 9.59 -6.82 10.11
C ARG A 356 10.53 -6.56 11.28
N HIS A 357 10.45 -7.38 12.33
CA HIS A 357 11.16 -7.13 13.58
C HIS A 357 12.68 -7.35 13.53
N ASP A 358 13.19 -8.33 12.76
CA ASP A 358 14.59 -8.76 12.91
C ASP A 358 15.61 -7.71 12.43
N SER A 359 15.20 -6.83 11.50
CA SER A 359 16.01 -5.68 11.05
C SER A 359 15.61 -4.34 11.69
N ALA A 360 14.54 -4.32 12.50
CA ALA A 360 13.95 -3.13 13.12
C ALA A 360 14.89 -2.31 14.01
N ALA A 361 16.04 -2.88 14.37
CA ALA A 361 17.05 -2.22 15.18
C ALA A 361 17.85 -1.14 14.42
N TYR A 362 17.87 -1.22 13.10
CA TYR A 362 18.58 -0.33 12.18
C TYR A 362 17.60 0.62 11.49
N ASP A 363 18.05 1.83 11.15
CA ASP A 363 17.28 2.75 10.31
C ASP A 363 17.24 2.28 8.83
N HIS A 364 16.44 2.93 7.99
CA HIS A 364 16.27 2.53 6.60
C HIS A 364 17.55 2.68 5.80
N TYR A 365 18.32 3.74 6.02
CA TYR A 365 19.63 3.95 5.39
C TYR A 365 20.59 2.78 5.66
N GLU A 366 20.73 2.37 6.92
CA GLU A 366 21.54 1.25 7.35
C GLU A 366 21.04 -0.07 6.76
N ARG A 367 19.72 -0.29 6.75
CA ARG A 367 19.09 -1.49 6.15
C ARG A 367 19.35 -1.57 4.65
N PHE A 368 19.21 -0.48 3.92
CA PHE A 368 19.51 -0.47 2.48
C PHE A 368 21.01 -0.61 2.20
N GLY A 369 21.87 -0.13 3.10
CA GLY A 369 23.31 -0.42 3.08
C GLY A 369 23.58 -1.93 3.19
N GLN A 370 22.92 -2.62 4.12
CA GLN A 370 23.01 -4.09 4.25
C GLN A 370 22.52 -4.80 2.98
N VAL A 371 21.42 -4.35 2.38
CA VAL A 371 20.91 -4.91 1.12
C VAL A 371 21.93 -4.73 -0.01
N LYS A 372 22.56 -3.56 -0.11
CA LYS A 372 23.60 -3.28 -1.10
C LYS A 372 24.80 -4.22 -0.94
N ASP A 373 25.22 -4.49 0.29
CA ASP A 373 26.31 -5.43 0.58
C ASP A 373 25.98 -6.89 0.24
N MET A 374 24.69 -7.23 0.10
CA MET A 374 24.24 -8.57 -0.32
C MET A 374 24.27 -8.77 -1.85
N LEU A 375 24.52 -7.71 -2.64
CA LEU A 375 24.55 -7.82 -4.10
C LEU A 375 25.78 -8.60 -4.60
N PRO A 376 25.66 -9.35 -5.72
CA PRO A 376 24.45 -9.56 -6.49
C PRO A 376 23.50 -10.58 -5.85
N VAL A 377 22.21 -10.29 -5.87
CA VAL A 377 21.16 -11.29 -5.61
C VAL A 377 20.50 -11.71 -6.92
N LYS A 378 19.90 -12.90 -6.94
CA LYS A 378 19.19 -13.37 -8.13
C LYS A 378 17.87 -12.64 -8.32
N THR A 379 17.69 -12.03 -9.49
CA THR A 379 16.47 -11.30 -9.87
C THR A 379 15.76 -11.94 -11.05
N TRP A 380 14.48 -11.60 -11.24
CA TRP A 380 13.71 -12.04 -12.41
C TRP A 380 14.35 -11.61 -13.74
N PRO A 381 14.80 -10.36 -13.94
CA PRO A 381 15.43 -9.99 -15.21
C PRO A 381 16.72 -10.77 -15.50
N GLN A 382 17.51 -11.14 -14.48
CA GLN A 382 18.64 -12.06 -14.65
C GLN A 382 18.15 -13.45 -15.11
N TRP A 383 17.15 -14.02 -14.43
CA TRP A 383 16.55 -15.31 -14.80
C TRP A 383 15.98 -15.32 -16.24
N HIS A 384 15.34 -14.22 -16.66
CA HIS A 384 14.82 -14.09 -18.02
C HIS A 384 15.94 -13.96 -19.06
N ARG A 385 17.01 -13.22 -18.77
CA ARG A 385 18.19 -13.08 -19.65
C ARG A 385 18.92 -14.40 -19.89
N GLU A 386 18.88 -15.31 -18.92
CA GLU A 386 19.41 -16.67 -19.04
C GLU A 386 18.58 -17.59 -19.95
N GLY A 387 17.43 -17.11 -20.47
CA GLY A 387 16.59 -17.85 -21.41
C GLY A 387 15.66 -18.87 -20.75
N HIS A 388 15.53 -18.85 -19.42
CA HIS A 388 14.67 -19.79 -18.70
C HIS A 388 13.19 -19.65 -19.05
N ARG A 389 12.45 -20.74 -18.83
CA ARG A 389 10.99 -20.82 -18.99
C ARG A 389 10.36 -21.47 -17.76
N TRP A 390 9.10 -21.15 -17.52
CA TRP A 390 8.34 -21.74 -16.42
C TRP A 390 8.11 -23.23 -16.66
N THR A 391 8.23 -24.03 -15.62
CA THR A 391 7.96 -25.47 -15.64
C THR A 391 7.09 -25.85 -14.45
N GLU A 392 6.38 -26.97 -14.54
CA GLU A 392 5.62 -27.53 -13.41
C GLU A 392 6.47 -27.70 -12.14
N LYS A 393 7.74 -28.12 -12.29
CA LYS A 393 8.66 -28.33 -11.17
C LYS A 393 8.93 -27.04 -10.39
N MET A 394 8.87 -25.87 -11.02
CA MET A 394 9.02 -24.58 -10.33
C MET A 394 7.78 -24.19 -9.54
N LEU A 395 6.63 -24.79 -9.85
CA LEU A 395 5.33 -24.47 -9.25
C LEU A 395 4.88 -25.55 -8.25
N THR A 396 5.79 -26.45 -7.88
CA THR A 396 5.55 -27.58 -6.97
C THR A 396 6.74 -27.79 -6.04
N ASN A 397 6.51 -28.40 -4.88
CA ASN A 397 7.54 -28.91 -3.98
C ASN A 397 7.32 -30.41 -3.69
N GLU A 398 8.16 -31.01 -2.84
CA GLU A 398 8.11 -32.44 -2.51
C GLU A 398 6.80 -32.93 -1.88
N ARG A 399 5.95 -32.01 -1.39
CA ARG A 399 4.63 -32.33 -0.83
C ARG A 399 3.51 -32.32 -1.87
N TYR A 400 3.76 -31.86 -3.10
CA TYR A 400 2.72 -31.84 -4.13
C TYR A 400 2.34 -33.27 -4.52
N ASN A 401 1.05 -33.58 -4.41
CA ASN A 401 0.50 -34.87 -4.83
C ASN A 401 -0.67 -34.67 -5.82
N PRO A 402 -0.49 -35.01 -7.11
CA PRO A 402 -1.53 -34.83 -8.11
C PRO A 402 -2.77 -35.71 -7.87
N LEU A 403 -2.69 -36.79 -7.08
CA LEU A 403 -3.84 -37.64 -6.76
C LEU A 403 -4.81 -36.99 -5.76
N THR A 404 -4.30 -36.14 -4.87
CA THR A 404 -5.08 -35.48 -3.81
C THR A 404 -5.28 -33.99 -4.06
N ALA A 405 -4.55 -33.40 -5.00
CA ALA A 405 -4.73 -32.02 -5.41
C ALA A 405 -6.14 -31.81 -6.00
N PRO A 406 -6.78 -30.65 -5.74
CA PRO A 406 -8.12 -30.36 -6.25
C PRO A 406 -8.15 -30.39 -7.78
N LYS A 407 -9.23 -30.93 -8.33
CA LYS A 407 -9.44 -31.10 -9.77
C LYS A 407 -10.26 -29.97 -10.40
N ASN A 408 -10.84 -29.11 -9.57
CA ASN A 408 -11.63 -27.94 -9.95
C ASN A 408 -10.79 -26.66 -10.09
N ILE A 409 -9.46 -26.78 -10.17
CA ILE A 409 -8.52 -25.68 -10.41
C ILE A 409 -7.43 -26.14 -11.40
N PRO A 410 -6.76 -25.22 -12.11
CA PRO A 410 -5.70 -25.55 -13.04
C PRO A 410 -4.58 -26.36 -12.38
N ALA A 411 -4.04 -27.34 -13.10
CA ALA A 411 -2.83 -28.05 -12.71
C ALA A 411 -1.60 -27.12 -12.80
N PRO A 412 -0.51 -27.37 -12.05
CA PRO A 412 0.71 -26.56 -12.12
C PRO A 412 1.30 -26.47 -13.54
N GLU A 413 1.22 -27.54 -14.34
CA GLU A 413 1.63 -27.50 -15.76
C GLU A 413 0.84 -26.47 -16.58
N GLN A 414 -0.47 -26.37 -16.36
CA GLN A 414 -1.32 -25.39 -17.05
C GLN A 414 -0.96 -23.95 -16.65
N VAL A 415 -0.64 -23.73 -15.38
CA VAL A 415 -0.16 -22.43 -14.87
C VAL A 415 1.19 -22.07 -15.50
N ALA A 416 2.14 -23.01 -15.53
CA ALA A 416 3.44 -22.80 -16.19
C ALA A 416 3.28 -22.49 -17.68
N GLY A 417 2.39 -23.20 -18.38
CA GLY A 417 2.05 -22.94 -19.77
C GLY A 417 1.47 -21.54 -19.98
N ALA A 418 0.59 -21.08 -19.08
CA ALA A 418 0.01 -19.73 -19.15
C ALA A 418 1.07 -18.63 -18.93
N LEU A 419 1.92 -18.77 -17.92
CA LEU A 419 3.04 -17.85 -17.68
C LEU A 419 3.96 -17.72 -18.91
N ASN A 420 4.24 -18.85 -19.55
CA ASN A 420 5.06 -18.92 -20.76
C ASN A 420 4.38 -18.28 -21.98
N ARG A 421 3.05 -18.46 -22.16
CA ARG A 421 2.30 -17.78 -23.23
C ARG A 421 2.21 -16.27 -23.00
N LEU A 422 2.03 -15.83 -21.77
CA LEU A 422 2.10 -14.39 -21.42
C LEU A 422 3.49 -13.82 -21.73
N LYS A 423 4.56 -14.54 -21.40
CA LYS A 423 5.93 -14.13 -21.74
C LYS A 423 6.14 -13.94 -23.25
N ASP A 424 5.50 -14.76 -24.08
CA ASP A 424 5.68 -14.73 -25.54
C ASP A 424 4.79 -13.67 -26.25
N ARG A 425 3.86 -13.03 -25.53
CA ARG A 425 2.94 -12.03 -26.07
C ARG A 425 3.55 -10.63 -26.02
N SER A 426 3.38 -9.86 -27.11
CA SER A 426 3.92 -8.51 -27.23
C SER A 426 3.14 -7.46 -26.43
N ASP A 427 1.88 -7.70 -26.12
CA ASP A 427 0.97 -6.78 -25.43
C ASP A 427 0.97 -6.95 -23.90
N THR A 428 1.65 -7.98 -23.38
CA THR A 428 1.60 -8.34 -21.95
C THR A 428 2.15 -7.25 -21.04
N LEU A 429 3.22 -6.55 -21.43
CA LEU A 429 3.74 -5.44 -20.61
C LEU A 429 2.71 -4.33 -20.47
N THR A 430 2.07 -3.92 -21.57
CA THR A 430 1.02 -2.90 -21.55
C THR A 430 -0.14 -3.34 -20.67
N MET A 431 -0.61 -4.57 -20.84
CA MET A 431 -1.68 -5.15 -20.03
C MET A 431 -1.35 -5.12 -18.53
N LEU A 432 -0.19 -5.64 -18.13
CA LEU A 432 0.21 -5.73 -16.73
C LEU A 432 0.51 -4.35 -16.13
N SER A 433 1.03 -3.41 -16.93
CA SER A 433 1.24 -2.01 -16.53
C SER A 433 -0.09 -1.34 -16.20
N THR A 434 -1.10 -1.47 -17.07
CA THR A 434 -2.43 -0.92 -16.79
C THR A 434 -3.07 -1.55 -15.56
N VAL A 435 -2.90 -2.87 -15.36
CA VAL A 435 -3.39 -3.57 -14.17
C VAL A 435 -2.72 -3.02 -12.89
N ALA A 436 -1.41 -2.83 -12.89
CA ALA A 436 -0.67 -2.30 -11.76
C ALA A 436 -1.04 -0.83 -11.46
N THR A 437 -1.07 0.04 -12.47
CA THR A 437 -1.42 1.45 -12.34
C THR A 437 -2.85 1.63 -11.82
N GLY A 438 -3.81 0.89 -12.39
CA GLY A 438 -5.20 0.92 -11.93
C GLY A 438 -5.36 0.39 -10.49
N ALA A 439 -4.56 -0.61 -10.09
CA ALA A 439 -4.56 -1.09 -8.71
C ALA A 439 -4.06 -0.01 -7.73
N ILE A 440 -2.95 0.66 -8.04
CA ILE A 440 -2.41 1.72 -7.20
C ILE A 440 -3.38 2.91 -7.13
N TYR A 441 -3.96 3.32 -8.25
CA TYR A 441 -4.98 4.38 -8.27
C TYR A 441 -6.22 4.04 -7.43
N GLY A 442 -6.66 2.78 -7.47
CA GLY A 442 -7.74 2.30 -6.62
C GLY A 442 -7.42 2.44 -5.12
N ILE A 443 -6.16 2.30 -4.72
CA ILE A 443 -5.75 2.55 -3.33
C ILE A 443 -5.77 4.05 -3.06
N THR A 444 -5.05 4.86 -3.86
CA THR A 444 -4.87 6.29 -3.60
C THR A 444 -6.20 7.06 -3.60
N SER A 445 -7.14 6.70 -4.48
CA SER A 445 -8.49 7.29 -4.50
C SER A 445 -9.31 7.00 -3.23
N VAL A 446 -9.11 5.85 -2.57
CA VAL A 446 -9.72 5.59 -1.26
C VAL A 446 -9.03 6.44 -0.19
N LEU A 447 -7.70 6.53 -0.23
CA LEU A 447 -6.92 7.31 0.73
C LEU A 447 -7.30 8.80 0.71
N ASP A 448 -7.63 9.36 -0.46
CA ASP A 448 -8.16 10.74 -0.59
C ASP A 448 -9.36 10.98 0.33
N THR A 449 -10.22 9.97 0.53
CA THR A 449 -11.40 10.09 1.40
C THR A 449 -11.18 9.54 2.81
N TYR A 450 -10.15 8.72 3.02
CA TYR A 450 -9.88 8.03 4.28
C TYR A 450 -9.58 9.00 5.43
N TRP A 451 -8.78 10.04 5.16
CA TRP A 451 -8.48 11.12 6.11
C TRP A 451 -9.49 12.28 6.09
N GLN A 452 -10.54 12.20 5.26
CA GLN A 452 -11.64 13.16 5.27
C GLN A 452 -12.86 12.63 6.05
N LYS A 453 -12.99 11.31 6.18
CA LYS A 453 -14.15 10.65 6.77
C LYS A 453 -13.68 9.55 7.73
N GLN A 454 -13.87 9.77 9.02
CA GLN A 454 -13.47 8.84 10.10
C GLN A 454 -13.97 7.40 9.92
N LYS A 455 -15.12 7.21 9.26
CA LYS A 455 -15.75 5.89 9.04
C LYS A 455 -15.30 5.17 7.77
N THR A 456 -14.49 5.81 6.92
CA THR A 456 -13.93 5.13 5.75
C THR A 456 -12.99 4.02 6.22
N ALA A 457 -13.10 2.84 5.64
CA ALA A 457 -12.23 1.72 5.97
C ALA A 457 -10.94 1.76 5.13
N PHE A 458 -9.81 1.38 5.73
CA PHE A 458 -8.56 1.22 4.99
C PHE A 458 -8.68 0.11 3.94
N PRO A 459 -8.18 0.29 2.70
CA PRO A 459 -8.31 -0.69 1.63
C PRO A 459 -7.26 -1.82 1.75
N TYR A 460 -7.21 -2.54 2.88
CA TYR A 460 -6.17 -3.57 3.13
C TYR A 460 -6.09 -4.66 2.05
N PRO A 461 -7.21 -5.28 1.60
CA PRO A 461 -7.14 -6.31 0.56
C PRO A 461 -6.59 -5.77 -0.77
N SER A 462 -6.77 -4.47 -1.03
CA SER A 462 -6.28 -3.78 -2.20
C SER A 462 -4.77 -3.60 -2.17
N MET A 463 -4.21 -3.30 -0.99
CA MET A 463 -2.76 -3.17 -0.77
C MET A 463 -2.03 -4.49 -1.03
N VAL A 464 -2.49 -5.57 -0.37
CA VAL A 464 -1.96 -6.93 -0.62
C VAL A 464 -2.10 -7.28 -2.09
N GLY A 465 -3.26 -6.91 -2.65
CA GLY A 465 -3.55 -7.07 -4.05
C GLY A 465 -2.48 -6.44 -4.95
N ALA A 466 -2.21 -5.15 -4.84
CA ALA A 466 -1.28 -4.43 -5.71
C ALA A 466 0.12 -5.09 -5.77
N GLY A 467 0.59 -5.65 -4.65
CA GLY A 467 1.85 -6.40 -4.57
C GLY A 467 1.95 -7.55 -5.58
N ASP A 468 0.96 -8.46 -5.63
CA ASP A 468 1.00 -9.58 -6.59
C ASP A 468 1.02 -9.10 -8.05
N ARG A 469 0.47 -7.91 -8.32
CA ARG A 469 0.31 -7.37 -9.68
C ARG A 469 1.60 -6.73 -10.16
N MET A 470 2.39 -6.17 -9.24
CA MET A 470 3.78 -5.83 -9.52
C MET A 470 4.63 -7.10 -9.68
N ALA A 471 4.46 -8.07 -8.77
CA ALA A 471 5.24 -9.30 -8.76
C ALA A 471 5.06 -10.13 -10.05
N ILE A 472 3.83 -10.23 -10.56
CA ILE A 472 3.56 -11.00 -11.78
C ILE A 472 4.20 -10.37 -13.02
N CYS A 473 4.36 -9.03 -13.07
CA CYS A 473 5.08 -8.36 -14.15
C CYS A 473 6.54 -8.81 -14.20
N TRP A 474 7.20 -8.83 -13.04
CA TRP A 474 8.56 -9.34 -12.91
C TRP A 474 8.66 -10.82 -13.25
N ALA A 475 7.79 -11.65 -12.70
CA ALA A 475 7.81 -13.09 -12.90
C ALA A 475 7.55 -13.53 -14.36
N VAL A 476 6.72 -12.78 -15.10
CA VAL A 476 6.36 -13.12 -16.48
C VAL A 476 7.34 -12.52 -17.49
N LEU A 477 7.81 -11.28 -17.24
CA LEU A 477 8.55 -10.51 -18.25
C LEU A 477 9.99 -10.19 -17.85
N GLY A 478 10.34 -10.32 -16.56
CA GLY A 478 11.58 -9.77 -16.03
C GLY A 478 11.65 -8.25 -16.18
N GLN A 479 10.52 -7.55 -16.04
CA GLN A 479 10.42 -6.10 -16.21
C GLN A 479 9.47 -5.50 -15.17
N ALA A 480 9.75 -4.27 -14.75
CA ALA A 480 8.83 -3.48 -13.93
C ALA A 480 7.58 -3.12 -14.75
N PRO A 481 6.39 -2.97 -14.11
CA PRO A 481 5.26 -2.32 -14.76
C PRO A 481 5.58 -0.85 -15.05
N ASN A 482 5.12 -0.33 -16.18
CA ASN A 482 5.20 1.09 -16.49
C ASN A 482 4.05 1.85 -15.82
N LEU A 483 4.31 2.47 -14.66
CA LEU A 483 3.28 3.21 -13.93
C LEU A 483 2.88 4.55 -14.57
N ALA A 484 3.61 5.02 -15.59
CA ALA A 484 3.30 6.26 -16.30
C ALA A 484 2.18 6.10 -17.33
N THR A 485 1.68 4.88 -17.60
CA THR A 485 0.62 4.64 -18.59
C THR A 485 -0.71 5.30 -18.26
N GLY A 486 -0.93 5.67 -17.00
CA GLY A 486 -2.22 6.14 -16.49
C GLY A 486 -3.29 5.06 -16.41
N VAL A 487 -4.49 5.47 -16.02
CA VAL A 487 -5.67 4.64 -15.88
C VAL A 487 -6.65 4.98 -17.00
N PRO A 488 -7.08 4.00 -17.83
CA PRO A 488 -8.04 4.28 -18.89
C PRO A 488 -9.40 4.69 -18.31
N LYS A 489 -10.13 5.55 -19.02
CA LYS A 489 -11.44 6.05 -18.58
C LYS A 489 -12.51 4.97 -18.64
N VAL A 490 -13.33 4.89 -17.61
CA VAL A 490 -14.52 4.02 -17.54
C VAL A 490 -15.64 4.61 -18.39
N GLU A 491 -16.29 3.80 -19.24
CA GLU A 491 -17.49 4.18 -19.98
C GLU A 491 -18.74 4.00 -19.08
N LYS A 492 -19.49 5.08 -18.88
CA LYS A 492 -20.61 5.12 -17.92
C LYS A 492 -21.82 4.29 -18.33
N ASP A 493 -21.95 3.97 -19.61
CA ASP A 493 -23.11 3.26 -20.17
C ASP A 493 -22.89 1.73 -20.22
N VAL A 494 -21.74 1.24 -19.75
CA VAL A 494 -21.35 -0.17 -19.84
C VAL A 494 -21.36 -0.82 -18.45
N LEU A 495 -22.20 -1.85 -18.29
CA LEU A 495 -22.06 -2.82 -17.19
C LEU A 495 -20.85 -3.72 -17.48
N TYR A 496 -19.67 -3.22 -17.16
CA TYR A 496 -18.48 -4.04 -17.15
C TYR A 496 -18.71 -5.16 -16.14
N HIS A 497 -18.81 -6.38 -16.61
CA HIS A 497 -19.04 -7.52 -15.74
C HIS A 497 -17.70 -8.18 -15.43
N ALA A 498 -17.65 -9.02 -14.39
CA ALA A 498 -16.45 -9.61 -13.83
C ALA A 498 -15.38 -9.94 -14.88
N CYS A 499 -14.12 -9.83 -14.48
CA CYS A 499 -12.90 -10.15 -15.24
C CYS A 499 -12.82 -11.62 -15.75
N GLN A 500 -13.94 -12.28 -15.93
CA GLN A 500 -14.19 -13.66 -16.31
C GLN A 500 -14.99 -13.73 -17.65
N GLY A 501 -15.30 -12.61 -18.31
CA GLY A 501 -15.97 -12.57 -19.62
C GLY A 501 -17.50 -12.68 -19.57
N MET A 502 -18.10 -12.52 -18.39
CA MET A 502 -19.52 -12.81 -18.13
C MET A 502 -20.42 -11.58 -18.27
N HIS A 503 -20.47 -10.88 -19.40
CA HIS A 503 -21.23 -9.62 -19.54
C HIS A 503 -22.76 -9.78 -19.31
N LEU A 504 -23.40 -8.89 -18.52
CA LEU A 504 -24.88 -8.85 -18.40
C LEU A 504 -25.54 -8.23 -19.63
N ALA A 505 -24.80 -7.39 -20.37
CA ALA A 505 -25.24 -6.80 -21.62
C ALA A 505 -24.47 -7.45 -22.78
N GLY A 506 -25.16 -8.19 -23.64
CA GLY A 506 -24.57 -8.90 -24.78
C GLY A 506 -24.19 -10.36 -24.50
N GLU A 507 -23.58 -11.02 -25.49
CA GLU A 507 -23.02 -12.38 -25.34
C GLU A 507 -21.72 -12.35 -24.51
N ALA A 508 -21.47 -13.42 -23.75
CA ALA A 508 -20.19 -13.60 -23.05
C ALA A 508 -19.04 -13.64 -24.06
N SER A 509 -17.99 -12.83 -23.84
CA SER A 509 -16.79 -12.80 -24.68
C SER A 509 -15.63 -13.55 -24.03
N ASP A 510 -14.67 -13.97 -24.85
CA ASP A 510 -13.38 -14.53 -24.43
C ASP A 510 -12.41 -13.47 -23.87
N THR A 511 -12.80 -12.20 -23.92
CA THR A 511 -12.07 -11.06 -23.38
C THR A 511 -12.55 -10.75 -21.96
N CYS A 512 -11.63 -10.77 -20.98
CA CYS A 512 -11.90 -10.17 -19.67
C CYS A 512 -12.32 -8.71 -19.86
N ALA A 513 -13.28 -8.22 -19.08
CA ALA A 513 -13.76 -6.84 -19.16
C ALA A 513 -12.60 -5.81 -19.13
N ALA A 514 -12.84 -4.71 -19.84
CA ALA A 514 -11.87 -3.71 -20.29
C ALA A 514 -10.76 -3.36 -19.28
N LEU A 515 -9.53 -3.22 -19.80
CA LEU A 515 -8.36 -2.67 -19.10
C LEU A 515 -8.65 -1.37 -18.31
N ALA A 516 -9.68 -0.62 -18.73
CA ALA A 516 -10.19 0.58 -18.06
C ALA A 516 -10.72 0.37 -16.64
N VAL A 517 -10.91 -0.87 -16.20
CA VAL A 517 -11.72 -1.21 -15.01
C VAL A 517 -10.92 -1.98 -13.95
N TYR A 518 -9.60 -2.06 -14.11
CA TYR A 518 -8.74 -2.62 -13.06
C TYR A 518 -8.69 -1.65 -11.88
N HIS A 519 -9.62 -1.80 -10.93
CA HIS A 519 -9.69 -1.03 -9.70
C HIS A 519 -9.66 -1.99 -8.51
N THR A 520 -9.28 -1.49 -7.35
CA THR A 520 -9.11 -2.33 -6.17
C THR A 520 -10.39 -2.48 -5.33
N CYS A 521 -10.38 -3.48 -4.45
CA CYS A 521 -11.49 -3.85 -3.56
C CYS A 521 -11.93 -2.70 -2.67
N LYS A 522 -13.21 -2.73 -2.27
CA LYS A 522 -13.76 -2.03 -1.09
C LYS A 522 -13.41 -0.53 -1.00
N GLY A 523 -14.28 0.30 -1.57
CA GLY A 523 -14.20 1.76 -1.50
C GLY A 523 -13.77 2.42 -2.81
N SER A 524 -12.98 1.74 -3.65
CA SER A 524 -12.57 2.22 -4.98
C SER A 524 -13.29 1.60 -6.17
N ASN A 525 -14.12 0.58 -5.95
CA ASN A 525 -15.01 0.06 -6.99
C ASN A 525 -16.27 0.94 -7.08
N GLY A 526 -16.35 1.74 -8.14
CA GLY A 526 -17.47 2.64 -8.45
C GLY A 526 -18.53 2.07 -9.39
N CYS A 527 -18.49 0.79 -9.75
CA CYS A 527 -19.18 0.31 -10.94
C CYS A 527 -20.13 -0.88 -10.75
N HIS A 528 -21.28 -0.79 -11.41
CA HIS A 528 -22.41 -1.73 -11.36
C HIS A 528 -22.15 -3.03 -12.11
N ALA A 529 -22.64 -4.13 -11.53
CA ALA A 529 -22.40 -5.50 -11.99
C ALA A 529 -20.93 -5.91 -12.02
N GLN A 530 -20.00 -5.23 -11.34
CA GLN A 530 -18.62 -5.70 -11.27
C GLN A 530 -18.44 -6.69 -10.12
N GLY A 531 -18.73 -7.95 -10.42
CA GLY A 531 -18.68 -9.09 -9.50
C GLY A 531 -17.54 -9.14 -8.48
N GLY A 532 -17.82 -9.75 -7.32
CA GLY A 532 -17.01 -9.87 -6.10
C GLY A 532 -15.58 -10.43 -6.19
N CYS A 533 -14.71 -9.94 -5.30
CA CYS A 533 -13.25 -10.07 -5.17
C CYS A 533 -12.60 -11.46 -5.09
N GLY A 534 -13.29 -12.52 -5.52
CA GLY A 534 -12.87 -13.88 -5.19
C GLY A 534 -13.12 -14.26 -3.72
N PHE A 535 -13.28 -13.28 -2.81
CA PHE A 535 -13.67 -13.50 -1.42
C PHE A 535 -15.19 -13.40 -1.24
N ALA A 536 -15.72 -14.24 -0.36
CA ALA A 536 -17.10 -14.13 0.11
C ALA A 536 -17.24 -12.88 0.99
N GLN A 537 -17.88 -11.84 0.45
CA GLN A 537 -18.22 -10.62 1.19
C GLN A 537 -19.68 -10.63 1.61
N LEU A 538 -20.01 -9.99 2.73
CA LEU A 538 -21.40 -9.85 3.15
C LEU A 538 -22.14 -8.90 2.22
N ASP A 539 -23.39 -9.23 1.90
CA ASP A 539 -24.25 -8.40 1.07
C ASP A 539 -24.52 -7.01 1.69
N ALA A 540 -24.60 -6.95 3.02
CA ALA A 540 -24.84 -5.71 3.78
C ALA A 540 -23.57 -4.83 3.95
N GLY A 541 -22.43 -5.23 3.38
CA GLY A 541 -21.15 -4.53 3.56
C GLY A 541 -20.56 -4.64 4.97
N GLY A 542 -19.47 -3.92 5.24
CA GLY A 542 -18.99 -3.68 6.61
C GLY A 542 -18.06 -4.72 7.26
N SER A 543 -17.53 -5.72 6.53
CA SER A 543 -16.50 -6.65 7.01
C SER A 543 -15.16 -6.44 6.29
N ASN A 544 -14.03 -6.53 7.01
CA ASN A 544 -12.72 -6.72 6.37
C ASN A 544 -12.59 -8.21 6.02
N CYS A 545 -12.17 -8.51 4.79
CA CYS A 545 -11.80 -9.87 4.43
C CYS A 545 -10.50 -10.21 5.16
N GLY A 546 -10.48 -11.28 5.94
CA GLY A 546 -9.26 -11.93 6.43
C GLY A 546 -8.47 -11.24 7.54
N HIS A 547 -8.35 -9.90 7.56
CA HIS A 547 -7.48 -9.19 8.50
C HIS A 547 -8.23 -8.05 9.19
N GLY A 548 -8.27 -8.13 10.52
CA GLY A 548 -9.09 -7.25 11.35
C GLY A 548 -8.42 -5.92 11.58
N VAL A 549 -8.97 -4.83 11.05
CA VAL A 549 -8.83 -3.51 11.68
C VAL A 549 -10.17 -2.79 11.49
N LYS A 550 -10.90 -2.62 12.59
CA LYS A 550 -12.04 -1.69 12.68
C LYS A 550 -11.60 -0.56 13.60
N ALA A 551 -11.49 0.66 13.07
CA ALA A 551 -11.56 1.86 13.89
C ALA A 551 -12.97 2.46 13.75
N ALA A 552 -13.79 2.29 14.78
CA ALA A 552 -14.77 3.28 15.26
C ALA A 552 -15.46 2.73 16.50
N ALA A 553 -15.11 3.29 17.66
CA ALA A 553 -15.89 3.19 18.87
C ALA A 553 -17.25 3.88 18.66
N VAL A 554 -18.30 3.10 18.44
CA VAL A 554 -19.66 3.47 18.84
C VAL A 554 -20.28 2.21 19.42
N ALA A 555 -20.69 2.32 20.68
CA ALA A 555 -21.42 1.30 21.40
C ALA A 555 -22.65 0.89 20.59
N ASP A 556 -22.65 -0.33 20.07
CA ASP A 556 -23.79 -1.24 20.11
C ASP A 556 -23.38 -2.63 19.63
N ASN A 557 -23.95 -3.63 20.31
CA ASN A 557 -23.71 -5.06 20.18
C ASN A 557 -23.53 -5.57 18.73
N LEU A 558 -22.29 -5.93 18.36
CA LEU A 558 -22.00 -6.82 17.21
C LEU A 558 -21.21 -8.05 17.70
N CYS A 559 -21.82 -8.75 18.66
CA CYS A 559 -21.42 -10.10 19.04
C CYS A 559 -21.79 -11.08 17.92
N GLY A 560 -20.85 -11.35 17.00
CA GLY A 560 -20.96 -12.40 16.00
C GLY A 560 -19.97 -12.21 14.86
N VAL A 561 -19.37 -13.31 14.36
CA VAL A 561 -18.96 -13.35 12.95
C VAL A 561 -20.21 -12.99 12.17
N PRO A 562 -20.21 -12.01 11.26
CA PRO A 562 -21.43 -11.69 10.55
C PRO A 562 -21.90 -12.93 9.79
N THR A 563 -23.00 -13.51 10.27
CA THR A 563 -23.71 -14.61 9.64
C THR A 563 -24.86 -13.97 8.89
N GLY A 564 -24.68 -13.78 7.60
CA GLY A 564 -25.68 -13.20 6.71
C GLY A 564 -25.40 -13.65 5.30
N PRO A 565 -26.35 -13.49 4.37
CA PRO A 565 -26.09 -13.91 3.01
C PRO A 565 -24.96 -13.05 2.43
N TYR A 566 -24.06 -13.70 1.71
CA TYR A 566 -22.91 -13.10 1.05
C TYR A 566 -23.34 -12.50 -0.30
N SER A 567 -22.56 -11.61 -0.88
CA SER A 567 -22.74 -11.16 -2.27
C SER A 567 -22.09 -12.18 -3.21
N ALA A 568 -22.79 -12.52 -4.30
CA ALA A 568 -22.24 -13.38 -5.33
C ALA A 568 -21.07 -12.72 -6.09
N PRO A 569 -20.04 -13.49 -6.48
CA PRO A 569 -18.85 -12.97 -7.15
C PRO A 569 -19.08 -12.47 -8.58
N SER A 570 -20.29 -12.56 -9.15
CA SER A 570 -20.68 -11.90 -10.40
C SER A 570 -21.54 -10.65 -10.16
N ASP A 571 -22.35 -10.60 -9.10
CA ASP A 571 -23.50 -9.69 -9.02
C ASP A 571 -23.34 -8.62 -7.92
N ASN A 572 -22.45 -7.65 -8.15
CA ASN A 572 -22.09 -6.69 -7.11
C ASN A 572 -22.88 -5.36 -7.11
N LYS A 573 -23.34 -4.90 -5.94
CA LYS A 573 -24.14 -3.66 -5.73
C LYS A 573 -23.38 -2.32 -5.78
N CYS A 574 -22.05 -2.30 -5.88
CA CYS A 574 -21.20 -1.08 -5.91
C CYS A 574 -21.13 -0.29 -4.60
N GLY A 575 -20.49 0.88 -4.66
CA GLY A 575 -20.53 1.88 -3.60
C GLY A 575 -19.76 1.45 -2.34
N GLY A 576 -18.78 0.57 -2.51
CA GLY A 576 -18.06 -0.06 -1.40
C GLY A 576 -18.72 -1.32 -0.82
N PHE A 577 -19.87 -1.74 -1.35
CA PHE A 577 -20.48 -3.04 -1.09
C PHE A 577 -20.04 -4.03 -2.18
N GLY A 578 -19.46 -5.17 -1.77
CA GLY A 578 -18.95 -6.24 -2.65
C GLY A 578 -17.98 -5.78 -3.76
N GLY A 579 -17.53 -6.72 -4.61
CA GLY A 579 -16.81 -6.44 -5.87
C GLY A 579 -15.28 -6.65 -5.88
N CYS A 580 -14.76 -7.35 -6.91
CA CYS A 580 -13.35 -7.40 -7.38
C CYS A 580 -12.84 -5.97 -7.66
N ALA A 581 -11.55 -5.60 -7.64
CA ALA A 581 -10.24 -6.26 -7.68
C ALA A 581 -10.12 -7.55 -8.49
N VAL A 582 -9.52 -7.41 -9.67
CA VAL A 582 -8.72 -8.41 -10.39
C VAL A 582 -9.50 -9.45 -11.20
N PRO A 583 -8.85 -10.04 -12.23
CA PRO A 583 -9.25 -11.34 -12.73
C PRO A 583 -9.18 -12.33 -11.58
N ILE A 584 -10.32 -12.88 -11.18
CA ILE A 584 -10.39 -13.98 -10.23
C ILE A 584 -9.45 -15.06 -10.74
N SER A 585 -8.41 -15.36 -9.95
CA SER A 585 -7.47 -16.44 -10.25
C SER A 585 -8.28 -17.68 -10.55
N ALA A 586 -7.93 -18.37 -11.63
CA ALA A 586 -8.52 -19.66 -11.95
C ALA A 586 -8.22 -20.71 -10.86
N SER A 587 -7.23 -20.44 -10.00
CA SER A 587 -6.91 -21.28 -8.85
C SER A 587 -7.68 -20.90 -7.57
N GLN A 588 -8.53 -19.87 -7.56
CA GLN A 588 -9.23 -19.40 -6.36
C GLN A 588 -10.29 -20.39 -5.86
N LEU A 589 -10.15 -20.81 -4.61
CA LEU A 589 -11.12 -21.61 -3.88
C LEU A 589 -11.67 -20.85 -2.66
N TYR A 590 -12.91 -21.14 -2.26
CA TYR A 590 -13.48 -20.55 -1.05
C TYR A 590 -12.83 -21.10 0.23
N PRO A 591 -12.54 -20.24 1.23
CA PRO A 591 -12.11 -20.68 2.56
C PRO A 591 -13.30 -21.17 3.41
N ASN A 592 -13.05 -21.58 4.65
CA ASN A 592 -14.11 -21.89 5.62
C ASN A 592 -14.72 -20.58 6.15
N THR A 593 -15.73 -20.07 5.45
CA THR A 593 -16.38 -18.78 5.75
C THR A 593 -17.22 -18.79 7.02
N THR A 594 -17.70 -19.97 7.44
CA THR A 594 -18.51 -20.11 8.67
C THR A 594 -17.67 -20.25 9.94
N LYS A 595 -16.35 -20.50 9.80
CA LYS A 595 -15.41 -20.81 10.91
C LYS A 595 -15.92 -21.93 11.84
N LYS A 596 -16.81 -22.80 11.35
CA LYS A 596 -17.31 -23.97 12.08
C LYS A 596 -16.48 -25.21 11.76
N THR A 597 -16.49 -26.16 12.70
CA THR A 597 -15.86 -27.46 12.56
C THR A 597 -16.92 -28.54 12.87
N PRO A 598 -17.41 -29.33 11.89
CA PRO A 598 -17.01 -29.31 10.48
C PRO A 598 -17.47 -28.03 9.75
N PRO A 599 -16.78 -27.62 8.66
CA PRO A 599 -17.19 -26.50 7.82
C PRO A 599 -18.63 -26.66 7.32
N GLN A 600 -19.41 -25.58 7.36
CA GLN A 600 -20.78 -25.54 6.84
C GLN A 600 -20.84 -24.65 5.60
N ALA A 601 -21.78 -24.98 4.70
CA ALA A 601 -22.09 -24.14 3.54
C ALA A 601 -22.66 -22.79 3.99
N ALA A 602 -22.37 -21.76 3.20
CA ALA A 602 -22.91 -20.42 3.34
C ALA A 602 -23.79 -20.08 2.12
N THR A 603 -24.61 -19.04 2.24
CA THR A 603 -25.54 -18.59 1.19
C THR A 603 -25.15 -17.24 0.61
N MET A 604 -25.50 -17.00 -0.64
CA MET A 604 -25.25 -15.78 -1.39
C MET A 604 -26.56 -15.22 -1.96
N VAL A 605 -26.71 -13.89 -1.94
CA VAL A 605 -27.76 -13.17 -2.67
C VAL A 605 -27.27 -12.88 -4.09
N LEU A 606 -28.21 -12.90 -5.03
CA LEU A 606 -28.00 -12.62 -6.45
C LEU A 606 -28.66 -11.28 -6.80
N TYR A 607 -28.05 -10.54 -7.72
CA TYR A 607 -28.56 -9.25 -8.19
C TYR A 607 -28.64 -9.19 -9.69
N ASP A 608 -29.75 -8.65 -10.15
CA ASP A 608 -29.86 -8.08 -11.48
C ASP A 608 -29.60 -6.55 -11.41
N PHE A 609 -29.36 -5.92 -12.55
CA PHE A 609 -29.10 -4.49 -12.68
C PHE A 609 -30.00 -3.89 -13.75
N GLY A 610 -30.71 -2.82 -13.38
CA GLY A 610 -31.58 -2.06 -14.27
C GLY A 610 -30.85 -1.40 -15.46
N PRO A 611 -31.60 -0.69 -16.32
CA PRO A 611 -31.04 -0.07 -17.52
C PRO A 611 -29.98 1.00 -17.19
N ALA A 612 -29.11 1.27 -18.17
CA ALA A 612 -28.18 2.39 -18.13
C ALA A 612 -28.93 3.74 -18.10
N PRO A 613 -28.32 4.81 -17.55
CA PRO A 613 -27.00 4.83 -16.89
C PRO A 613 -27.04 4.50 -15.39
N GLU A 614 -28.21 4.39 -14.76
CA GLU A 614 -28.32 4.30 -13.29
C GLU A 614 -28.05 2.91 -12.73
N HIS A 615 -28.30 1.85 -13.51
CA HIS A 615 -27.98 0.46 -13.16
C HIS A 615 -28.39 0.04 -11.74
N HIS A 616 -29.61 0.41 -11.32
CA HIS A 616 -30.14 0.09 -9.99
C HIS A 616 -30.09 -1.43 -9.71
N ASN A 617 -29.60 -1.80 -8.53
CA ASN A 617 -29.55 -3.19 -8.09
C ASN A 617 -30.95 -3.75 -7.78
N LEU A 618 -31.29 -4.89 -8.37
CA LEU A 618 -32.55 -5.58 -8.22
C LEU A 618 -32.27 -6.99 -7.63
N PRO A 619 -32.52 -7.23 -6.34
CA PRO A 619 -32.34 -8.56 -5.76
C PRO A 619 -33.24 -9.58 -6.47
N LEU A 620 -32.70 -10.77 -6.72
CA LEU A 620 -33.53 -11.91 -7.11
C LEU A 620 -34.13 -12.55 -5.85
N ASP A 621 -35.34 -13.13 -5.97
CA ASP A 621 -35.98 -13.93 -4.91
C ASP A 621 -35.33 -15.32 -4.73
N GLU A 622 -34.08 -15.48 -5.18
CA GLU A 622 -33.31 -16.71 -5.13
C GLU A 622 -31.96 -16.50 -4.43
N THR A 623 -31.45 -17.56 -3.80
CA THR A 623 -30.12 -17.56 -3.20
C THR A 623 -29.30 -18.73 -3.72
N MET A 624 -27.97 -18.61 -3.63
CA MET A 624 -27.02 -19.65 -4.03
C MET A 624 -26.19 -20.11 -2.83
N SER A 625 -25.83 -21.39 -2.76
CA SER A 625 -24.93 -21.89 -1.71
C SER A 625 -23.49 -22.08 -2.22
N PHE A 626 -22.53 -21.93 -1.31
CA PHE A 626 -21.12 -22.25 -1.53
C PHE A 626 -20.48 -22.83 -0.27
N SER A 627 -19.42 -23.61 -0.43
CA SER A 627 -18.72 -24.34 0.63
C SER A 627 -17.19 -24.16 0.54
N LEU A 628 -16.49 -24.55 1.62
CA LEU A 628 -15.03 -24.65 1.64
C LEU A 628 -14.54 -25.49 0.44
N GLY A 629 -13.60 -24.97 -0.33
CA GLY A 629 -12.99 -25.66 -1.47
C GLY A 629 -13.80 -25.59 -2.78
N ASP A 630 -14.97 -24.95 -2.78
CA ASP A 630 -15.69 -24.65 -4.02
C ASP A 630 -14.87 -23.66 -4.87
N SER A 631 -14.88 -23.88 -6.19
CA SER A 631 -14.26 -22.97 -7.16
C SER A 631 -15.03 -21.66 -7.20
N VAL A 632 -14.32 -20.54 -7.02
CA VAL A 632 -14.97 -19.22 -7.06
C VAL A 632 -15.44 -18.89 -8.47
N TYR A 633 -14.70 -19.34 -9.49
CA TYR A 633 -15.13 -19.19 -10.88
C TYR A 633 -16.42 -19.96 -11.16
N ASP A 634 -16.51 -21.22 -10.73
CA ASP A 634 -17.69 -22.05 -10.98
C ASP A 634 -18.93 -21.44 -10.30
N LYS A 635 -18.76 -20.90 -9.09
CA LYS A 635 -19.83 -20.19 -8.37
C LYS A 635 -20.20 -18.86 -9.02
N ALA A 636 -19.24 -18.14 -9.58
CA ALA A 636 -19.53 -16.93 -10.34
C ALA A 636 -20.32 -17.24 -11.62
N TRP A 637 -19.98 -18.32 -12.32
CA TRP A 637 -20.74 -18.78 -13.49
C TRP A 637 -22.15 -19.26 -13.11
N GLU A 638 -22.30 -19.98 -12.00
CA GLU A 638 -23.61 -20.39 -11.48
C GLU A 638 -24.50 -19.18 -11.15
N ALA A 639 -23.94 -18.15 -10.50
CA ALA A 639 -24.63 -16.91 -10.18
C ALA A 639 -25.05 -16.14 -11.45
N TYR A 640 -24.10 -15.90 -12.36
CA TYR A 640 -24.36 -15.30 -13.67
C TYR A 640 -25.49 -16.03 -14.40
N GLY A 641 -25.44 -17.37 -14.41
CA GLY A 641 -26.44 -18.18 -15.09
C GLY A 641 -27.86 -17.99 -14.53
N LYS A 642 -28.01 -17.83 -13.22
CA LYS A 642 -29.29 -17.55 -12.57
C LYS A 642 -29.81 -16.15 -12.90
N VAL A 643 -28.93 -15.14 -12.93
CA VAL A 643 -29.31 -13.77 -13.32
C VAL A 643 -29.77 -13.72 -14.78
N MET A 644 -29.02 -14.36 -15.70
CA MET A 644 -29.39 -14.40 -17.11
C MET A 644 -30.69 -15.19 -17.35
N ALA A 645 -30.93 -16.27 -16.61
CA ALA A 645 -32.18 -17.00 -16.64
C ALA A 645 -33.37 -16.13 -16.18
N ALA A 646 -33.19 -15.34 -15.11
CA ALA A 646 -34.19 -14.36 -14.66
C ALA A 646 -34.48 -13.28 -15.72
N ARG A 647 -33.47 -12.91 -16.52
CA ARG A 647 -33.60 -12.04 -17.71
C ARG A 647 -34.21 -12.73 -18.94
N GLY A 648 -34.49 -14.04 -18.88
CA GLY A 648 -34.97 -14.81 -20.03
C GLY A 648 -33.93 -15.00 -21.14
N THR A 649 -32.64 -14.88 -20.82
CA THR A 649 -31.54 -15.00 -21.79
C THR A 649 -30.81 -16.34 -21.61
N PRO A 650 -30.57 -17.12 -22.69
CA PRO A 650 -29.83 -18.36 -22.60
C PRO A 650 -28.38 -18.16 -22.14
N VAL A 651 -27.92 -19.04 -21.27
CA VAL A 651 -26.55 -19.06 -20.75
C VAL A 651 -25.77 -20.07 -21.58
N GLY A 652 -24.75 -19.61 -22.31
CA GLY A 652 -23.90 -20.45 -23.17
C GLY A 652 -23.00 -21.40 -22.38
N ALA A 653 -21.83 -21.73 -22.94
CA ALA A 653 -20.79 -22.45 -22.20
C ALA A 653 -19.95 -21.48 -21.35
N PRO A 654 -19.45 -21.91 -20.18
CA PRO A 654 -18.54 -21.10 -19.38
C PRO A 654 -17.28 -20.73 -20.17
N PRO A 655 -16.88 -19.44 -20.24
CA PRO A 655 -15.70 -19.02 -20.99
C PRO A 655 -14.41 -19.55 -20.33
N PRO A 656 -13.44 -20.08 -21.10
CA PRO A 656 -12.20 -20.58 -20.51
C PRO A 656 -11.43 -19.46 -19.77
N PRO A 657 -10.69 -19.79 -18.70
CA PRO A 657 -9.87 -18.80 -18.03
C PRO A 657 -8.77 -18.28 -18.97
N THR A 658 -8.59 -16.96 -19.01
CA THR A 658 -7.49 -16.33 -19.74
C THR A 658 -6.14 -16.70 -19.14
N ASP A 659 -5.06 -16.55 -19.91
CA ASP A 659 -3.71 -16.84 -19.42
C ASP A 659 -3.36 -16.01 -18.16
N LEU A 660 -3.83 -14.76 -18.08
CA LEU A 660 -3.66 -13.94 -16.88
C LEU A 660 -4.34 -14.57 -15.65
N ARG A 661 -5.58 -15.06 -15.80
CA ARG A 661 -6.31 -15.74 -14.70
C ARG A 661 -5.64 -17.04 -14.28
N LEU A 662 -5.06 -17.78 -15.23
CA LEU A 662 -4.30 -18.99 -14.95
C LEU A 662 -3.00 -18.68 -14.19
N ALA A 663 -2.32 -17.59 -14.55
CA ALA A 663 -1.04 -17.19 -13.97
C ALA A 663 -1.14 -16.57 -12.58
N LEU A 664 -2.23 -15.85 -12.28
CA LEU A 664 -2.41 -15.15 -11.01
C LEU A 664 -2.51 -16.12 -9.82
N PRO A 665 -1.83 -15.83 -8.69
CA PRO A 665 -2.04 -16.57 -7.46
C PRO A 665 -3.48 -16.41 -6.93
N PRO A 666 -4.05 -17.44 -6.28
CA PRO A 666 -5.26 -17.27 -5.48
C PRO A 666 -4.99 -16.30 -4.32
N SER A 667 -5.94 -15.42 -4.04
CA SER A 667 -5.89 -14.53 -2.89
C SER A 667 -6.18 -15.34 -1.60
N THR A 668 -5.37 -15.12 -0.55
CA THR A 668 -5.49 -15.79 0.77
C THR A 668 -6.40 -15.08 1.75
#